data_AF-A0A2N5Z9J3-F1
#
_entry.id   AF-A0A2N5Z9J3-F1
#
_cell.length_a   1.000
_cell.length_b   1.000
_cell.length_c   1.000
_cell.angle_alpha   90.00
_cell.angle_beta   90.00
_cell.angle_gamma   90.00
#
_symmetry.space_group_name_H-M   'P 1'
#
loop_
_entity.id
_entity.type
_entity.pdbx_description
1 polymer ?
#
loop_
_entity_poly.entity_id
_entity_poly.type
_entity_poly.pdbx_seq_one_letter_code
_entity_poly.pdbx_strand_id
1 'polypeptide(L)'
;MKKLFYVTIFLLAINQLANSQVPNNFNYQAVIRNDAGELITNQSIDVRVSIRDNSATGSVLFKELHAETTNAYGVVNLMIGDGSVETGNFDEINWGENSKYLEIEVDEGNGYVNVGTVQLLSVPYSIYSHISDSSGIAEMSYNSNYANEAYTANVLGSSSVYSTTSDTLFVVKDHDGNVVFAVFPDGAEIIVNETAKGKVGGFAVSGRSPAKADMNILRVTTDSTRIYVNDTVSAKGKVGGFAVSGRSPAKSVGNELLYITADSTRIYVNESSSKGKVGGFAVSGRSPAKGTVQPMFIATTDSTRIFTQDSIKGFGVRDFKNGNLSSYMQLSPLNYFIGHESGLKTTGKYNNFFGYQSGFSNTTGSNNVFMGYQSGYGMETGLNNIILVHQAGKLSTEGNYNAIIGAYAGYENNGDYNVFIGYQSGYSNVSGADSRYSNYNTFIGYQTGKSNTTGWHNLIIGYQAGLNNQTATNQFFIGDNSGENLTAGYANTFLGHLTGRFSTDCQNNTFLGYQSGYWNETGDNNVYIGNISGWKVLGSNNTFVGTSTGGNNVNGSGNVFIGYAAGYNELGSDKLYIDNSSTSSPLIYGDFTNGSERVQINGDLHATGDITSGGTTVVPDYVFENNYELETIEDHANFMWTNKHLPALKSAAQIQSEGKFNLNERREQMLEELEKAHIYIEQLNNEIKLIKSENEVLKQKVHEILELLESN
;
A
#
# COMPACT_ATOMS: atom_id res chain seq x y z
N MET A 1 5.75 6.13 -31.15
CA MET A 1 5.49 4.69 -31.36
C MET A 1 6.70 3.80 -31.10
N LYS A 2 7.90 4.05 -31.66
CA LYS A 2 9.09 3.20 -31.40
C LYS A 2 9.54 3.16 -29.92
N LYS A 3 9.42 4.26 -29.15
CA LYS A 3 9.75 4.28 -27.72
C LYS A 3 8.78 3.46 -26.85
N LEU A 4 7.51 3.35 -27.24
CA LEU A 4 6.51 2.57 -26.51
C LEU A 4 6.77 1.07 -26.69
N PHE A 5 7.19 0.65 -27.89
CA PHE A 5 7.53 -0.74 -28.20
C PHE A 5 8.71 -1.26 -27.36
N TYR A 6 9.76 -0.45 -27.16
CA TYR A 6 10.90 -0.85 -26.32
C TYR A 6 10.54 -0.90 -24.82
N VAL A 7 9.65 -0.02 -24.35
CA VAL A 7 9.17 -0.04 -22.95
C VAL A 7 8.28 -1.26 -22.70
N THR A 8 7.45 -1.66 -23.67
CA THR A 8 6.63 -2.88 -23.56
C THR A 8 7.49 -4.15 -23.54
N ILE A 9 8.56 -4.21 -24.35
CA ILE A 9 9.51 -5.34 -24.33
C ILE A 9 10.30 -5.38 -23.01
N PHE A 10 10.68 -4.22 -22.45
CA PHE A 10 11.37 -4.14 -21.17
C PHE A 10 10.46 -4.58 -19.99
N LEU A 11 9.18 -4.21 -20.02
CA LEU A 11 8.18 -4.63 -19.00
C LEU A 11 7.80 -6.12 -19.10
N LEU A 12 7.82 -6.70 -20.31
CA LEU A 12 7.65 -8.14 -20.51
C LEU A 12 8.86 -8.95 -20.05
N ALA A 13 10.07 -8.39 -20.12
CA ALA A 13 11.29 -9.03 -19.61
C ALA A 13 11.35 -9.04 -18.06
N ILE A 14 10.76 -8.05 -17.38
CA ILE A 14 10.74 -7.99 -15.91
C ILE A 14 9.78 -9.02 -15.30
N ASN A 15 8.74 -9.45 -16.03
CA ASN A 15 7.81 -10.49 -15.56
C ASN A 15 8.40 -11.91 -15.53
N GLN A 16 9.61 -12.12 -16.05
CA GLN A 16 10.29 -13.42 -16.00
C GLN A 16 11.29 -13.54 -14.85
N LEU A 17 11.35 -12.56 -13.92
CA LEU A 17 12.30 -12.56 -12.80
C LEU A 17 11.66 -12.50 -11.41
N ALA A 18 10.33 -12.59 -11.30
CA ALA A 18 9.64 -12.55 -10.01
C ALA A 18 9.02 -13.91 -9.66
N ASN A 19 9.86 -14.89 -9.35
CA ASN A 19 9.43 -16.02 -8.54
C ASN A 19 9.41 -15.54 -7.08
N SER A 20 8.24 -15.17 -6.57
CA SER A 20 8.03 -15.05 -5.14
C SER A 20 8.04 -16.45 -4.54
N GLN A 21 9.20 -16.93 -4.11
CA GLN A 21 9.29 -18.10 -3.25
C GLN A 21 9.02 -17.67 -1.81
N VAL A 22 8.16 -18.40 -1.10
CA VAL A 22 8.06 -18.26 0.36
C VAL A 22 9.44 -18.60 0.93
N PRO A 23 10.04 -17.77 1.81
CA PRO A 23 11.32 -18.10 2.41
C PRO A 23 11.22 -19.44 3.14
N ASN A 24 12.02 -20.42 2.75
CA ASN A 24 12.04 -21.73 3.39
C ASN A 24 13.10 -21.76 4.50
N ASN A 25 12.98 -20.83 5.44
CA ASN A 25 13.86 -20.69 6.60
C ASN A 25 13.09 -20.06 7.77
N PHE A 26 13.62 -20.15 8.99
CA PHE A 26 13.02 -19.53 10.17
C PHE A 26 14.06 -18.93 11.12
N ASN A 27 13.67 -17.89 11.83
CA ASN A 27 14.56 -17.20 12.76
C ASN A 27 14.68 -17.96 14.09
N TYR A 28 15.90 -18.03 14.61
CA TYR A 28 16.23 -18.58 15.91
C TYR A 28 17.21 -17.66 16.64
N GLN A 29 16.98 -17.43 17.93
CA GLN A 29 17.84 -16.59 18.76
C GLN A 29 18.35 -17.41 19.94
N ALA A 30 19.65 -17.35 20.19
CA ALA A 30 20.29 -18.05 21.30
C ALA A 30 21.25 -17.15 22.07
N VAL A 31 21.39 -17.43 23.36
CA VAL A 31 22.40 -16.85 24.25
C VAL A 31 23.51 -17.88 24.41
N ILE A 32 24.73 -17.51 24.05
CA ILE A 32 25.87 -18.41 24.02
C ILE A 32 26.70 -18.26 25.29
N ARG A 33 27.03 -19.39 25.90
CA ARG A 33 27.79 -19.50 27.13
C ARG A 33 28.93 -20.50 26.97
N ASN A 34 30.04 -20.24 27.67
CA ASN A 34 31.16 -21.17 27.75
C ASN A 34 30.86 -22.32 28.73
N ASP A 35 31.77 -23.30 28.83
CA ASP A 35 31.66 -24.46 29.74
C ASP A 35 31.56 -24.09 31.24
N ALA A 36 31.95 -22.87 31.62
CA ALA A 36 31.80 -22.35 32.97
C ALA A 36 30.44 -21.66 33.21
N GLY A 37 29.58 -21.56 32.18
CA GLY A 37 28.28 -20.90 32.20
C GLY A 37 28.32 -19.38 32.01
N GLU A 38 29.49 -18.81 31.71
CA GLU A 38 29.70 -17.38 31.48
C GLU A 38 29.32 -16.98 30.05
N LEU A 39 28.87 -15.74 29.84
CA LEU A 39 28.46 -15.27 28.51
C LEU A 39 29.66 -15.04 27.60
N ILE A 40 29.54 -15.51 26.35
CA ILE A 40 30.52 -15.21 25.29
C ILE A 40 30.05 -13.97 24.56
N THR A 41 30.71 -12.82 24.77
CA THR A 41 30.24 -11.52 24.24
C THR A 41 31.21 -10.94 23.21
N ASN A 42 30.69 -10.34 22.14
CA ASN A 42 31.46 -9.69 21.07
C ASN A 42 32.55 -10.58 20.44
N GLN A 43 32.28 -11.88 20.33
CA GLN A 43 33.24 -12.86 19.81
C GLN A 43 32.65 -13.61 18.62
N SER A 44 33.50 -13.88 17.62
CA SER A 44 33.16 -14.76 16.50
C SER A 44 33.08 -16.20 16.98
N ILE A 45 32.00 -16.88 16.65
CA ILE A 45 31.75 -18.28 16.98
C ILE A 45 31.20 -19.00 15.74
N ASP A 46 31.48 -20.30 15.64
CA ASP A 46 30.82 -21.15 14.66
C ASP A 46 29.69 -21.93 15.36
N VAL A 47 28.47 -21.77 14.85
CA VAL A 47 27.28 -22.44 15.37
C VAL A 47 26.84 -23.49 14.36
N ARG A 48 26.80 -24.74 14.79
CA ARG A 48 26.24 -25.85 14.02
C ARG A 48 24.83 -26.13 14.49
N VAL A 49 23.92 -26.22 13.53
CA VAL A 49 22.51 -26.47 13.76
C VAL A 49 22.15 -27.81 13.15
N SER A 50 21.54 -28.70 13.93
CA SER A 50 21.04 -30.00 13.46
C SER A 50 19.55 -30.14 13.75
N ILE A 51 18.78 -30.59 12.75
CA ILE A 51 17.39 -31.01 12.91
C ILE A 51 17.35 -32.52 13.03
N ARG A 52 16.86 -33.01 14.17
CA ARG A 52 16.74 -34.44 14.49
C ARG A 52 15.29 -34.91 14.44
N ASP A 53 15.11 -36.16 14.03
CA ASP A 53 13.79 -36.79 13.93
C ASP A 53 13.37 -37.56 15.19
N ASN A 54 12.10 -37.44 15.55
CA ASN A 54 11.36 -38.20 16.55
C ASN A 54 11.83 -38.09 18.02
N SER A 55 13.11 -37.85 18.29
CA SER A 55 13.65 -37.66 19.65
C SER A 55 14.90 -36.79 19.66
N ALA A 56 15.30 -36.29 20.84
CA ALA A 56 16.52 -35.50 21.02
C ALA A 56 17.82 -36.24 20.65
N THR A 57 17.79 -37.57 20.52
CA THR A 57 18.93 -38.41 20.10
C THR A 57 18.69 -39.12 18.76
N GLY A 58 17.62 -38.74 18.05
CA GLY A 58 17.24 -39.34 16.79
C GLY A 58 18.21 -39.05 15.65
N SER A 59 17.94 -39.64 14.48
CA SER A 59 18.73 -39.40 13.27
C SER A 59 18.68 -37.93 12.87
N VAL A 60 19.82 -37.41 12.41
CA VAL A 60 19.92 -36.05 11.87
C VAL A 60 19.34 -36.05 10.46
N LEU A 61 18.27 -35.28 10.24
CA LEU A 61 17.64 -35.08 8.93
C LEU A 61 18.34 -33.99 8.14
N PHE A 62 18.80 -32.94 8.83
CA PHE A 62 19.43 -31.79 8.24
C PHE A 62 20.45 -31.19 9.20
N LYS A 63 21.56 -30.71 8.66
CA LYS A 63 22.65 -30.08 9.41
C LYS A 63 23.28 -28.95 8.60
N GLU A 64 23.46 -27.81 9.23
CA GLU A 64 24.08 -26.62 8.65
C GLU A 64 25.01 -25.89 9.63
N LEU A 65 25.88 -25.04 9.08
CA LEU A 65 26.85 -24.22 9.80
C LEU A 65 26.59 -22.73 9.57
N HIS A 66 26.69 -21.97 10.66
CA HIS A 66 26.60 -20.51 10.71
C HIS A 66 27.87 -19.96 11.37
N ALA A 67 28.48 -18.93 10.76
CA ALA A 67 29.60 -18.21 11.34
C ALA A 67 29.11 -16.81 11.77
N GLU A 68 28.92 -16.61 13.07
CA GLU A 68 28.25 -15.43 13.63
C GLU A 68 29.06 -14.78 14.74
N THR A 69 28.79 -13.50 15.00
CA THR A 69 29.40 -12.77 16.12
C THR A 69 28.37 -12.49 17.21
N THR A 70 28.64 -12.93 18.44
CA THR A 70 27.77 -12.64 19.59
C THR A 70 27.76 -11.14 19.90
N ASN A 71 26.64 -10.59 20.36
CA ASN A 71 26.58 -9.19 20.79
C ASN A 71 27.08 -8.99 22.25
N ALA A 72 26.98 -7.77 22.76
CA ALA A 72 27.36 -7.41 24.15
C ALA A 72 26.60 -8.18 25.25
N TYR A 73 25.51 -8.86 24.90
CA TYR A 73 24.71 -9.70 25.80
C TYR A 73 24.89 -11.20 25.53
N GLY A 74 25.82 -11.58 24.65
CA GLY A 74 26.09 -12.95 24.27
C GLY A 74 25.05 -13.58 23.35
N VAL A 75 24.23 -12.76 22.68
CA VAL A 75 23.14 -13.22 21.81
C VAL A 75 23.61 -13.34 20.36
N VAL A 76 23.17 -14.42 19.69
CA VAL A 76 23.23 -14.59 18.22
C VAL A 76 21.83 -14.77 17.64
N ASN A 77 21.64 -14.28 16.42
CA ASN A 77 20.43 -14.51 15.62
C ASN A 77 20.81 -15.35 14.42
N LEU A 78 20.15 -16.49 14.25
CA LEU A 78 20.36 -17.43 13.15
C LEU A 78 19.11 -17.47 12.29
N MET A 79 19.30 -17.56 10.97
CA MET A 79 18.23 -17.87 10.03
C MET A 79 18.40 -19.32 9.59
N ILE A 80 17.70 -20.22 10.28
CA ILE A 80 17.87 -21.67 10.09
C ILE A 80 17.28 -22.07 8.74
N GLY A 81 18.09 -22.71 7.89
CA GLY A 81 17.80 -23.00 6.49
C GLY A 81 18.53 -22.08 5.49
N ASP A 82 19.26 -21.07 5.98
CA ASP A 82 20.12 -20.18 5.16
C ASP A 82 21.63 -20.38 5.48
N GLY A 83 21.96 -21.38 6.30
CA GLY A 83 23.34 -21.71 6.65
C GLY A 83 24.07 -22.52 5.58
N SER A 84 25.36 -22.74 5.79
CA SER A 84 26.13 -23.64 4.92
C SER A 84 25.83 -25.10 5.25
N VAL A 85 25.12 -25.79 4.34
CA VAL A 85 24.64 -27.16 4.54
C VAL A 85 25.79 -28.15 4.63
N GLU A 86 25.84 -28.95 5.70
CA GLU A 86 26.76 -30.07 5.86
C GLU A 86 26.10 -31.41 5.48
N THR A 87 24.81 -31.60 5.77
CA THR A 87 24.10 -32.86 5.51
C THR A 87 22.59 -32.62 5.36
N GLY A 88 21.94 -33.38 4.47
CA GLY A 88 20.49 -33.33 4.25
C GLY A 88 20.06 -32.19 3.31
N ASN A 89 18.76 -32.11 3.07
CA ASN A 89 18.14 -31.04 2.29
C ASN A 89 16.97 -30.46 3.12
N PHE A 90 17.03 -29.16 3.41
CA PHE A 90 16.03 -28.49 4.24
C PHE A 90 14.62 -28.56 3.60
N ASP A 91 14.55 -28.52 2.27
CA ASP A 91 13.31 -28.59 1.50
C ASP A 91 12.65 -29.98 1.54
N GLU A 92 13.42 -31.03 1.85
CA GLU A 92 12.95 -32.42 1.89
C GLU A 92 12.56 -32.88 3.30
N ILE A 93 12.69 -32.01 4.32
CA ILE A 93 12.28 -32.33 5.68
C ILE A 93 10.75 -32.44 5.72
N ASN A 94 10.23 -33.64 5.99
CA ASN A 94 8.81 -33.82 6.26
C ASN A 94 8.48 -33.27 7.66
N TRP A 95 8.03 -32.02 7.72
CA TRP A 95 7.65 -31.33 8.96
C TRP A 95 6.34 -31.83 9.59
N GLY A 96 5.51 -32.57 8.83
CA GLY A 96 4.23 -33.10 9.29
C GLY A 96 4.31 -34.48 9.96
N GLU A 97 5.44 -35.17 9.82
CA GLU A 97 5.66 -36.52 10.33
C GLU A 97 6.66 -36.49 11.49
N ASN A 98 6.37 -37.15 12.62
CA ASN A 98 7.21 -37.17 13.84
C ASN A 98 7.50 -35.79 14.45
N SER A 99 7.90 -35.78 15.73
CA SER A 99 8.37 -34.54 16.37
C SER A 99 9.77 -34.18 15.88
N LYS A 100 10.02 -32.89 15.61
CA LYS A 100 11.35 -32.39 15.22
C LYS A 100 12.07 -31.78 16.42
N TYR A 101 13.37 -32.01 16.50
CA TYR A 101 14.22 -31.48 17.56
C TYR A 101 15.35 -30.65 16.95
N LEU A 102 15.60 -29.48 17.52
CA LEU A 102 16.68 -28.59 17.15
C LEU A 102 17.83 -28.78 18.14
N GLU A 103 18.95 -29.28 17.63
CA GLU A 103 20.21 -29.39 18.35
C GLU A 103 21.15 -28.25 17.92
N ILE A 104 21.75 -27.60 18.91
CA ILE A 104 22.72 -26.51 18.72
C ILE A 104 24.06 -26.95 19.29
N GLU A 105 25.10 -26.88 18.45
CA GLU A 105 26.49 -27.08 18.85
C GLU A 105 27.28 -25.81 18.55
N VAL A 106 28.23 -25.46 19.42
CA VAL A 106 29.06 -24.25 19.27
C VAL A 106 30.54 -24.65 19.31
N ASP A 107 31.34 -24.05 18.42
CA ASP A 107 32.79 -24.17 18.42
C ASP A 107 33.44 -22.82 18.75
N GLU A 108 34.25 -22.80 19.81
CA GLU A 108 35.05 -21.67 20.27
C GLU A 108 36.53 -21.78 19.81
N GLY A 109 36.85 -22.74 18.93
CA GLY A 109 38.19 -23.05 18.43
C GLY A 109 38.79 -24.37 18.95
N ASN A 110 38.01 -25.18 19.69
CA ASN A 110 38.44 -26.47 20.27
C ASN A 110 37.53 -27.64 19.85
N GLY A 111 36.68 -27.44 18.85
CA GLY A 111 35.68 -28.40 18.38
C GLY A 111 34.28 -28.09 18.91
N TYR A 112 33.28 -28.62 18.22
CA TYR A 112 31.88 -28.40 18.54
C TYR A 112 31.46 -29.09 19.84
N VAL A 113 30.81 -28.33 20.72
CA VAL A 113 30.19 -28.79 21.96
C VAL A 113 28.67 -28.59 21.87
N ASN A 114 27.89 -29.62 22.22
CA ASN A 114 26.43 -29.54 22.25
C ASN A 114 25.98 -28.63 23.41
N VAL A 115 25.29 -27.54 23.08
CA VAL A 115 24.76 -26.55 24.03
C VAL A 115 23.33 -26.89 24.46
N GLY A 116 22.61 -27.65 23.64
CA GLY A 116 21.31 -28.20 23.99
C GLY A 116 20.54 -28.75 22.80
N THR A 117 19.53 -29.55 23.10
CA THR A 117 18.57 -30.05 22.11
C THR A 117 17.16 -29.79 22.60
N VAL A 118 16.37 -29.05 21.82
CA VAL A 118 15.01 -28.64 22.17
C VAL A 118 14.01 -29.15 21.13
N GLN A 119 12.81 -29.51 21.56
CA GLN A 119 11.75 -29.88 20.62
C GLN A 119 11.22 -28.61 19.93
N LEU A 120 11.09 -28.65 18.60
CA LEU A 120 10.39 -27.61 17.85
C LEU A 120 8.89 -27.82 18.02
N LEU A 121 8.23 -26.85 18.66
CA LEU A 121 6.78 -26.84 18.83
C LEU A 121 6.15 -25.95 17.76
N SER A 122 5.08 -26.43 17.14
CA SER A 122 4.29 -25.69 16.15
C SER A 122 3.61 -24.46 16.79
N VAL A 123 3.71 -23.28 16.17
CA VAL A 123 2.94 -22.08 16.57
C VAL A 123 1.44 -22.25 16.22
N PRO A 124 0.51 -21.55 16.89
CA PRO A 124 -0.94 -21.71 16.69
C PRO A 124 -1.42 -21.51 15.24
N TYR A 125 -0.65 -20.81 14.40
CA TYR A 125 -0.94 -20.63 12.97
C TYR A 125 -0.58 -21.85 12.11
N SER A 126 0.32 -22.73 12.60
CA SER A 126 0.67 -24.02 11.95
C SER A 126 -0.21 -25.20 12.40
N ILE A 127 -1.04 -25.03 13.43
CA ILE A 127 -2.06 -26.05 13.80
C ILE A 127 -3.18 -26.10 12.75
N TYR A 128 -3.40 -25.01 12.01
CA TYR A 128 -4.37 -24.95 10.90
C TYR A 128 -3.82 -25.42 9.55
N SER A 129 -2.52 -25.76 9.44
CA SER A 129 -1.96 -26.49 8.29
C SER A 129 -1.85 -28.00 8.52
N HIS A 130 -2.15 -28.49 9.73
CA HIS A 130 -2.16 -29.92 10.07
C HIS A 130 -3.46 -30.65 9.65
N ILE A 131 -4.31 -30.02 8.83
CA ILE A 131 -5.52 -30.64 8.23
C ILE A 131 -5.45 -30.62 6.68
N SER A 132 -4.33 -30.19 6.10
CA SER A 132 -4.20 -30.05 4.64
C SER A 132 -3.09 -30.86 3.98
N ASP A 133 -2.58 -31.91 4.63
CA ASP A 133 -1.81 -32.95 3.93
C ASP A 133 -2.64 -34.21 3.75
N SER A 134 -3.49 -34.17 2.73
CA SER A 134 -4.10 -35.36 2.16
C SER A 134 -3.10 -36.05 1.23
N SER A 135 -2.09 -36.72 1.80
CA SER A 135 -1.22 -37.62 1.02
C SER A 135 -0.56 -38.73 1.87
N GLY A 136 -1.25 -39.28 2.86
CA GLY A 136 -0.63 -40.24 3.78
C GLY A 136 -1.51 -41.30 4.46
N ILE A 137 -2.62 -41.76 3.87
CA ILE A 137 -3.09 -43.13 4.14
C ILE A 137 -3.76 -43.75 2.92
N ALA A 138 -2.94 -44.07 1.93
CA ALA A 138 -3.08 -45.29 1.13
C ALA A 138 -1.89 -45.37 0.19
N GLU A 139 -0.85 -46.12 0.56
CA GLU A 139 -0.55 -47.33 -0.20
C GLU A 139 0.52 -48.21 0.49
N MET A 140 0.10 -49.44 0.78
CA MET A 140 0.86 -50.69 0.57
C MET A 140 2.10 -50.94 1.43
N SER A 141 1.93 -51.80 2.44
CA SER A 141 2.91 -52.84 2.74
C SER A 141 2.30 -54.21 2.44
N TYR A 142 2.57 -54.70 1.23
CA TYR A 142 2.72 -56.14 0.99
C TYR A 142 4.17 -56.45 1.30
N ASN A 143 4.44 -57.14 2.41
CA ASN A 143 5.59 -58.03 2.46
C ASN A 143 5.18 -59.34 3.11
N SER A 144 4.99 -60.32 2.24
CA SER A 144 4.98 -61.74 2.56
C SER A 144 6.27 -62.14 3.25
N ASN A 145 6.19 -62.83 4.39
CA ASN A 145 7.08 -63.96 4.66
C ASN A 145 6.50 -64.83 5.78
N TYR A 146 6.13 -66.05 5.39
CA TYR A 146 6.22 -67.29 6.15
C TYR A 146 6.48 -67.18 7.66
N ALA A 147 5.49 -67.61 8.47
CA ALA A 147 5.62 -68.82 9.28
C ALA A 147 4.33 -69.05 10.09
N ASN A 148 3.79 -70.27 9.95
CA ASN A 148 3.17 -71.09 10.99
C ASN A 148 2.53 -70.39 12.19
N GLU A 149 1.23 -70.61 12.40
CA GLU A 149 0.82 -71.61 13.38
C GLU A 149 -0.65 -71.99 13.20
N ALA A 150 -0.84 -73.29 12.93
CA ALA A 150 -2.11 -73.98 13.09
C ALA A 150 -2.51 -73.97 14.57
N TYR A 151 -3.82 -73.94 14.88
CA TYR A 151 -4.47 -75.00 15.66
C TYR A 151 -6.01 -74.81 15.70
N THR A 152 -6.68 -75.77 15.04
CA THR A 152 -7.89 -76.49 15.47
C THR A 152 -9.21 -75.77 15.79
N ALA A 153 -10.23 -76.07 14.97
CA ALA A 153 -11.52 -76.50 15.50
C ALA A 153 -11.98 -77.78 14.77
N ASN A 154 -12.42 -78.74 15.57
CA ASN A 154 -12.68 -80.13 15.26
C ASN A 154 -13.79 -80.38 14.22
N VAL A 155 -13.49 -81.41 13.42
CA VAL A 155 -14.35 -82.39 12.75
C VAL A 155 -15.69 -82.68 13.48
N LEU A 156 -16.80 -82.50 12.78
CA LEU A 156 -17.95 -83.41 12.80
C LEU A 156 -17.90 -84.11 11.43
N GLY A 157 -17.48 -85.36 11.34
CA GLY A 157 -18.24 -86.47 11.89
C GLY A 157 -19.31 -86.90 10.88
N SER A 158 -18.86 -87.25 9.67
CA SER A 158 -19.30 -88.41 8.90
C SER A 158 -20.72 -88.94 9.13
N SER A 159 -21.60 -88.74 8.14
CA SER A 159 -22.69 -89.68 7.78
C SER A 159 -23.15 -89.40 6.36
N SER A 160 -22.31 -89.82 5.40
CA SER A 160 -22.68 -90.39 4.10
C SER A 160 -24.10 -90.13 3.54
N VAL A 161 -24.19 -89.35 2.46
CA VAL A 161 -24.97 -89.73 1.26
C VAL A 161 -24.30 -89.11 0.02
N TYR A 162 -23.72 -89.95 -0.84
CA TYR A 162 -23.20 -89.57 -2.16
C TYR A 162 -24.32 -89.07 -3.09
N SER A 163 -24.06 -88.01 -3.85
CA SER A 163 -24.83 -87.67 -5.07
C SER A 163 -24.35 -88.56 -6.22
N THR A 164 -25.25 -89.02 -7.07
CA THR A 164 -24.98 -90.03 -8.12
C THR A 164 -24.39 -89.45 -9.42
N THR A 165 -23.83 -88.24 -9.40
CA THR A 165 -23.23 -87.55 -10.56
C THR A 165 -21.75 -87.25 -10.31
N SER A 166 -20.87 -87.81 -11.15
CA SER A 166 -19.43 -87.97 -10.90
C SER A 166 -18.56 -86.69 -10.97
N ASP A 167 -19.11 -85.53 -11.33
CA ASP A 167 -18.32 -84.30 -11.60
C ASP A 167 -18.61 -83.11 -10.67
N THR A 168 -19.35 -83.30 -9.57
CA THR A 168 -19.57 -82.23 -8.59
C THR A 168 -18.46 -82.18 -7.55
N LEU A 169 -17.78 -81.03 -7.41
CA LEU A 169 -16.77 -80.79 -6.39
C LEU A 169 -17.39 -80.52 -5.02
N PHE A 170 -18.52 -79.81 -5.00
CA PHE A 170 -19.23 -79.43 -3.78
C PHE A 170 -20.71 -79.19 -4.08
N VAL A 171 -21.61 -79.60 -3.18
CA VAL A 171 -23.05 -79.31 -3.27
C VAL A 171 -23.60 -78.91 -1.91
N VAL A 172 -24.39 -77.84 -1.88
CA VAL A 172 -25.25 -77.45 -0.75
C VAL A 172 -26.66 -77.91 -1.07
N LYS A 173 -27.26 -78.62 -0.12
CA LYS A 173 -28.67 -79.00 -0.17
C LYS A 173 -29.48 -78.21 0.84
N ASP A 174 -30.75 -77.94 0.52
CA ASP A 174 -31.72 -77.41 1.49
C ASP A 174 -32.11 -78.47 2.53
N HIS A 175 -32.99 -78.08 3.47
CA HIS A 175 -33.44 -78.98 4.53
C HIS A 175 -34.24 -80.18 4.01
N ASP A 176 -34.78 -80.10 2.80
CA ASP A 176 -35.55 -81.17 2.14
C ASP A 176 -34.65 -82.08 1.28
N GLY A 177 -33.34 -81.80 1.23
CA GLY A 177 -32.35 -82.61 0.52
C GLY A 177 -32.20 -82.26 -0.96
N ASN A 178 -32.78 -81.16 -1.43
CA ASN A 178 -32.62 -80.69 -2.80
C ASN A 178 -31.34 -79.87 -2.96
N VAL A 179 -30.63 -80.02 -4.08
CA VAL A 179 -29.44 -79.20 -4.36
C VAL A 179 -29.87 -77.77 -4.63
N VAL A 180 -29.33 -76.82 -3.85
CA VAL A 180 -29.56 -75.38 -4.01
C VAL A 180 -28.30 -74.64 -4.47
N PHE A 181 -27.14 -75.27 -4.34
CA PHE A 181 -25.88 -74.78 -4.88
C PHE A 181 -24.99 -75.96 -5.24
N ALA A 182 -24.40 -75.96 -6.43
CA ALA A 182 -23.45 -76.96 -6.90
C ALA A 182 -22.23 -76.26 -7.48
N VAL A 183 -21.04 -76.79 -7.19
CA VAL A 183 -19.77 -76.32 -7.75
C VAL A 183 -19.17 -77.45 -8.55
N PHE A 184 -18.84 -77.14 -9.79
CA PHE A 184 -18.16 -77.97 -10.77
C PHE A 184 -16.77 -77.36 -11.06
N PRO A 185 -15.82 -78.13 -11.61
CA PRO A 185 -14.50 -77.60 -11.98
C PRO A 185 -14.54 -76.43 -12.97
N ASP A 186 -15.60 -76.33 -13.77
CA ASP A 186 -15.81 -75.35 -14.83
C ASP A 186 -16.85 -74.27 -14.50
N GLY A 187 -17.48 -74.31 -13.33
CA GLY A 187 -18.43 -73.28 -12.91
C GLY A 187 -19.20 -73.61 -11.65
N ALA A 188 -19.91 -72.61 -11.11
CA ALA A 188 -20.83 -72.81 -9.99
C ALA A 188 -22.26 -72.55 -10.45
N GLU A 189 -23.17 -73.46 -10.09
CA GLU A 189 -24.60 -73.41 -10.39
C GLU A 189 -25.39 -73.17 -9.09
N ILE A 190 -26.24 -72.15 -9.06
CA ILE A 190 -27.20 -71.92 -7.98
C ILE A 190 -28.57 -72.37 -8.48
N ILE A 191 -29.16 -73.37 -7.82
CA ILE A 191 -30.42 -73.98 -8.22
C ILE A 191 -31.52 -73.48 -7.26
N VAL A 192 -32.53 -72.81 -7.81
CA VAL A 192 -33.65 -72.30 -7.01
C VAL A 192 -34.87 -73.20 -7.26
N ASN A 193 -35.22 -74.01 -6.27
CA ASN A 193 -36.43 -74.83 -6.32
C ASN A 193 -37.62 -74.05 -5.76
N GLU A 194 -38.38 -73.37 -6.62
CA GLU A 194 -39.63 -72.73 -6.22
C GLU A 194 -40.81 -73.12 -7.13
N THR A 195 -41.88 -73.60 -6.51
CA THR A 195 -43.22 -73.78 -7.09
C THR A 195 -44.17 -72.61 -6.81
N ALA A 196 -43.70 -71.50 -6.22
CA ALA A 196 -44.55 -70.36 -5.84
C ALA A 196 -44.12 -69.06 -6.56
N LYS A 197 -45.10 -68.36 -7.14
CA LYS A 197 -44.92 -67.01 -7.71
C LYS A 197 -44.92 -65.97 -6.58
N GLY A 198 -43.76 -65.43 -6.21
CA GLY A 198 -43.64 -64.32 -5.26
C GLY A 198 -42.32 -63.57 -5.43
N LYS A 199 -42.37 -62.23 -5.36
CA LYS A 199 -41.19 -61.37 -5.52
C LYS A 199 -40.38 -61.33 -4.22
N VAL A 200 -39.13 -61.75 -4.26
CA VAL A 200 -38.10 -61.30 -3.30
C VAL A 200 -36.80 -61.03 -4.05
N GLY A 201 -36.10 -60.01 -3.60
CA GLY A 201 -34.93 -59.42 -4.24
C GLY A 201 -33.68 -60.26 -4.08
N GLY A 202 -32.93 -60.35 -5.16
CA GLY A 202 -31.65 -61.04 -5.28
C GLY A 202 -31.15 -60.87 -6.72
N PHE A 203 -29.86 -60.63 -6.89
CA PHE A 203 -29.25 -60.22 -8.15
C PHE A 203 -29.38 -61.30 -9.24
N ALA A 204 -30.31 -61.11 -10.18
CA ALA A 204 -30.51 -61.99 -11.32
C ALA A 204 -30.24 -61.24 -12.63
N VAL A 205 -29.25 -61.69 -13.40
CA VAL A 205 -29.00 -61.25 -14.77
C VAL A 205 -29.57 -62.32 -15.71
N SER A 206 -30.73 -62.05 -16.31
CA SER A 206 -31.41 -62.98 -17.23
C SER A 206 -31.48 -62.44 -18.65
N GLY A 207 -31.13 -63.25 -19.66
CA GLY A 207 -31.43 -63.01 -21.06
C GLY A 207 -32.48 -64.00 -21.55
N ARG A 208 -33.68 -63.53 -21.83
CA ARG A 208 -34.78 -64.37 -22.34
C ARG A 208 -34.83 -64.25 -23.86
N SER A 209 -34.31 -65.25 -24.57
CA SER A 209 -34.44 -65.37 -26.04
C SER A 209 -35.17 -66.67 -26.38
N PRO A 210 -36.16 -66.64 -27.30
CA PRO A 210 -36.78 -67.86 -27.81
C PRO A 210 -35.88 -68.65 -28.78
N ALA A 211 -34.68 -68.16 -29.12
CA ALA A 211 -33.71 -68.85 -29.96
C ALA A 211 -32.53 -69.40 -29.14
N LYS A 212 -32.19 -70.67 -29.36
CA LYS A 212 -31.03 -71.38 -28.79
C LYS A 212 -29.71 -70.84 -29.39
N ALA A 213 -29.27 -69.68 -28.92
CA ALA A 213 -27.93 -69.16 -29.22
C ALA A 213 -27.21 -68.87 -27.90
N ASP A 214 -25.99 -69.40 -27.76
CA ASP A 214 -25.09 -69.07 -26.66
C ASP A 214 -24.78 -67.58 -26.68
N MET A 215 -25.16 -66.86 -25.63
CA MET A 215 -24.91 -65.43 -25.54
C MET A 215 -24.51 -65.06 -24.10
N ASN A 216 -23.33 -64.44 -23.97
CA ASN A 216 -22.83 -63.91 -22.70
C ASN A 216 -23.64 -62.67 -22.31
N ILE A 217 -24.63 -62.82 -21.42
CA ILE A 217 -25.53 -61.73 -20.99
C ILE A 217 -24.87 -60.85 -19.92
N LEU A 218 -23.90 -61.39 -19.20
CA LEU A 218 -22.99 -60.67 -18.30
C LEU A 218 -21.57 -61.10 -18.62
N ARG A 219 -20.70 -60.14 -18.93
CA ARG A 219 -19.25 -60.36 -19.01
C ARG A 219 -18.58 -59.46 -17.99
N VAL A 220 -17.90 -60.08 -17.03
CA VAL A 220 -17.03 -59.39 -16.09
C VAL A 220 -15.59 -59.73 -16.48
N THR A 221 -14.83 -58.70 -16.81
CA THR A 221 -13.38 -58.76 -16.98
C THR A 221 -12.74 -57.78 -16.00
N THR A 222 -11.43 -57.87 -15.78
CA THR A 222 -10.70 -56.97 -14.88
C THR A 222 -10.78 -55.50 -15.29
N ASP A 223 -11.06 -55.24 -16.57
CA ASP A 223 -11.15 -53.91 -17.19
C ASP A 223 -12.59 -53.45 -17.47
N SER A 224 -13.62 -54.31 -17.39
CA SER A 224 -15.02 -53.87 -17.57
C SER A 224 -16.07 -54.87 -17.08
N THR A 225 -17.23 -54.36 -16.67
CA THR A 225 -18.46 -55.15 -16.53
C THR A 225 -19.45 -54.74 -17.62
N ARG A 226 -19.86 -55.68 -18.47
CA ARG A 226 -20.77 -55.44 -19.61
C ARG A 226 -22.02 -56.30 -19.51
N ILE A 227 -23.19 -55.68 -19.70
CA ILE A 227 -24.49 -56.37 -19.74
C ILE A 227 -25.11 -56.14 -21.13
N TYR A 228 -25.39 -57.24 -21.84
CA TYR A 228 -25.97 -57.19 -23.19
C TYR A 228 -27.47 -57.50 -23.12
N VAL A 229 -28.31 -56.61 -23.68
CA VAL A 229 -29.78 -56.79 -23.73
C VAL A 229 -30.25 -56.80 -25.17
N ASN A 230 -31.05 -57.80 -25.54
CA ASN A 230 -31.65 -57.93 -26.87
C ASN A 230 -33.01 -57.22 -26.92
N ASP A 231 -33.14 -56.15 -27.70
CA ASP A 231 -34.34 -55.29 -27.74
C ASP A 231 -35.27 -55.62 -28.92
N THR A 232 -35.80 -56.84 -28.97
CA THR A 232 -36.85 -57.23 -29.92
C THR A 232 -38.21 -57.46 -29.27
N VAL A 233 -38.71 -56.50 -28.48
CA VAL A 233 -40.14 -56.44 -28.15
C VAL A 233 -40.65 -55.02 -27.90
N SER A 234 -41.59 -54.61 -28.74
CA SER A 234 -42.38 -53.39 -28.62
C SER A 234 -43.45 -53.48 -27.53
N ALA A 235 -43.04 -53.51 -26.26
CA ALA A 235 -43.94 -53.42 -25.10
C ALA A 235 -43.46 -52.36 -24.09
N LYS A 236 -44.35 -51.42 -23.73
CA LYS A 236 -44.08 -50.34 -22.77
C LYS A 236 -44.16 -50.86 -21.33
N GLY A 237 -43.04 -50.92 -20.62
CA GLY A 237 -42.96 -51.19 -19.18
C GLY A 237 -41.91 -50.30 -18.51
N LYS A 238 -42.19 -49.80 -17.29
CA LYS A 238 -41.29 -48.92 -16.53
C LYS A 238 -40.08 -49.71 -16.02
N VAL A 239 -38.87 -49.22 -16.29
CA VAL A 239 -37.60 -49.83 -15.89
C VAL A 239 -37.10 -49.20 -14.60
N GLY A 240 -36.68 -50.02 -13.64
CA GLY A 240 -35.89 -49.61 -12.48
C GLY A 240 -34.56 -50.36 -12.52
N GLY A 241 -33.44 -49.63 -12.50
CA GLY A 241 -32.07 -50.15 -12.67
C GLY A 241 -31.31 -49.33 -13.71
N PHE A 242 -30.14 -48.82 -13.34
CA PHE A 242 -29.38 -47.74 -13.99
C PHE A 242 -29.15 -47.95 -15.49
N ALA A 243 -29.89 -47.22 -16.33
CA ALA A 243 -29.70 -47.18 -17.78
C ALA A 243 -29.55 -45.73 -18.25
N VAL A 244 -28.39 -45.39 -18.83
CA VAL A 244 -28.23 -44.20 -19.68
C VAL A 244 -28.33 -44.67 -21.13
N SER A 245 -29.55 -44.70 -21.67
CA SER A 245 -29.77 -45.03 -23.08
C SER A 245 -30.55 -43.91 -23.77
N GLY A 246 -30.09 -43.49 -24.95
CA GLY A 246 -30.79 -42.59 -25.86
C GLY A 246 -31.55 -43.43 -26.88
N ARG A 247 -32.86 -43.19 -26.99
CA ARG A 247 -33.71 -43.85 -28.00
C ARG A 247 -33.45 -43.20 -29.38
N SER A 248 -33.03 -43.97 -30.37
CA SER A 248 -32.98 -43.55 -31.78
C SER A 248 -33.73 -44.56 -32.66
N PRO A 249 -34.60 -44.11 -33.58
CA PRO A 249 -35.32 -45.00 -34.51
C PRO A 249 -34.49 -45.43 -35.73
N ALA A 250 -33.23 -45.01 -35.86
CA ALA A 250 -32.37 -45.36 -36.99
C ALA A 250 -31.25 -46.34 -36.59
N LYS A 251 -31.01 -47.34 -37.44
CA LYS A 251 -29.88 -48.28 -37.35
C LYS A 251 -28.56 -47.54 -37.64
N SER A 252 -28.00 -46.84 -36.66
CA SER A 252 -26.62 -46.34 -36.70
C SER A 252 -25.77 -46.98 -35.60
N VAL A 253 -24.45 -46.87 -35.76
CA VAL A 253 -23.42 -47.34 -34.82
C VAL A 253 -23.78 -46.92 -33.39
N GLY A 254 -23.61 -47.85 -32.43
CA GLY A 254 -23.93 -47.62 -31.03
C GLY A 254 -23.17 -46.41 -30.48
N ASN A 255 -23.90 -45.46 -29.90
CA ASN A 255 -23.31 -44.32 -29.20
C ASN A 255 -23.10 -44.71 -27.73
N GLU A 256 -21.85 -44.64 -27.25
CA GLU A 256 -21.53 -44.77 -25.83
C GLU A 256 -22.03 -43.50 -25.11
N LEU A 257 -23.02 -43.62 -24.22
CA LEU A 257 -23.66 -42.47 -23.55
C LEU A 257 -23.18 -42.29 -22.10
N LEU A 258 -22.58 -43.32 -21.52
CA LEU A 258 -21.92 -43.31 -20.23
C LEU A 258 -20.68 -44.19 -20.35
N TYR A 259 -19.51 -43.61 -20.12
CA TYR A 259 -18.23 -44.29 -20.18
C TYR A 259 -17.56 -44.18 -18.82
N ILE A 260 -17.37 -45.31 -18.14
CA ILE A 260 -16.75 -45.38 -16.82
C ILE A 260 -15.48 -46.22 -16.96
N THR A 261 -14.37 -45.66 -16.51
CA THR A 261 -13.06 -46.31 -16.32
C THR A 261 -12.66 -46.13 -14.86
N ALA A 262 -11.60 -46.82 -14.42
CA ALA A 262 -11.01 -46.56 -13.11
C ALA A 262 -10.67 -45.07 -12.93
N ASP A 263 -10.26 -44.39 -14.01
CA ASP A 263 -9.69 -43.04 -13.94
C ASP A 263 -10.66 -41.92 -14.37
N SER A 264 -11.81 -42.25 -14.97
CA SER A 264 -12.76 -41.23 -15.47
C SER A 264 -14.19 -41.74 -15.63
N THR A 265 -15.18 -40.86 -15.37
CA THR A 265 -16.58 -41.04 -15.76
C THR A 265 -16.97 -39.95 -16.77
N ARG A 266 -17.45 -40.34 -17.95
CA ARG A 266 -17.85 -39.44 -19.05
C ARG A 266 -19.30 -39.71 -19.42
N ILE A 267 -20.06 -38.64 -19.68
CA ILE A 267 -21.46 -38.73 -20.12
C ILE A 267 -21.58 -38.02 -21.46
N TYR A 268 -22.11 -38.73 -22.46
CA TYR A 268 -22.36 -38.22 -23.80
C TYR A 268 -23.87 -38.12 -24.01
N VAL A 269 -24.36 -37.05 -24.66
CA VAL A 269 -25.80 -36.85 -24.93
C VAL A 269 -26.06 -36.69 -26.41
N ASN A 270 -27.10 -37.38 -26.89
CA ASN A 270 -27.59 -37.31 -28.27
C ASN A 270 -28.94 -36.57 -28.30
N GLU A 271 -29.04 -35.47 -29.04
CA GLU A 271 -30.20 -34.58 -29.01
C GLU A 271 -31.27 -34.98 -30.04
N SER A 272 -32.49 -35.26 -29.57
CA SER A 272 -33.70 -35.23 -30.39
C SER A 272 -34.78 -34.35 -29.76
N SER A 273 -35.65 -33.78 -30.59
CA SER A 273 -36.39 -32.51 -30.42
C SER A 273 -37.48 -32.43 -29.34
N SER A 274 -37.60 -33.39 -28.41
CA SER A 274 -38.68 -33.40 -27.42
C SER A 274 -38.25 -32.89 -26.03
N LYS A 275 -38.83 -31.76 -25.61
CA LYS A 275 -38.62 -31.12 -24.30
C LYS A 275 -39.17 -31.98 -23.15
N GLY A 276 -38.32 -32.72 -22.44
CA GLY A 276 -38.65 -33.37 -21.16
C GLY A 276 -38.06 -32.60 -19.97
N LYS A 277 -38.83 -32.48 -18.87
CA LYS A 277 -38.30 -32.02 -17.57
C LYS A 277 -37.37 -33.11 -17.02
N VAL A 278 -36.08 -32.82 -16.86
CA VAL A 278 -35.08 -33.75 -16.33
C VAL A 278 -34.89 -33.49 -14.84
N GLY A 279 -35.05 -34.52 -14.01
CA GLY A 279 -34.68 -34.54 -12.59
C GLY A 279 -33.65 -35.65 -12.38
N GLY A 280 -32.56 -35.34 -11.67
CA GLY A 280 -31.34 -36.15 -11.59
C GLY A 280 -30.19 -35.52 -12.38
N PHE A 281 -28.94 -35.75 -11.96
CA PHE A 281 -27.71 -35.20 -12.56
C PHE A 281 -27.72 -35.36 -14.10
N ALA A 282 -27.99 -34.27 -14.83
CA ALA A 282 -28.15 -34.28 -16.28
C ALA A 282 -27.19 -33.26 -16.91
N VAL A 283 -26.18 -33.76 -17.61
CA VAL A 283 -25.30 -32.95 -18.47
C VAL A 283 -26.01 -32.87 -19.84
N SER A 284 -26.62 -31.74 -20.22
CA SER A 284 -27.33 -31.60 -21.50
C SER A 284 -26.92 -30.32 -22.24
N GLY A 285 -26.80 -30.37 -23.57
CA GLY A 285 -26.24 -29.28 -24.39
C GLY A 285 -27.12 -28.95 -25.57
N ARG A 286 -28.12 -28.09 -25.36
CA ARG A 286 -29.05 -27.67 -26.42
C ARG A 286 -28.32 -26.88 -27.51
N SER A 287 -28.24 -27.41 -28.73
CA SER A 287 -27.75 -26.66 -29.90
C SER A 287 -28.62 -26.90 -31.14
N PRO A 288 -28.98 -25.84 -31.90
CA PRO A 288 -29.80 -25.97 -33.11
C PRO A 288 -29.06 -26.53 -34.35
N ALA A 289 -27.75 -26.80 -34.26
CA ALA A 289 -26.94 -27.30 -35.38
C ALA A 289 -26.50 -28.77 -35.20
N LYS A 290 -26.62 -29.57 -36.27
CA LYS A 290 -26.15 -30.97 -36.30
C LYS A 290 -24.61 -31.00 -36.37
N GLY A 291 -23.95 -31.34 -35.27
CA GLY A 291 -22.48 -31.37 -35.18
C GLY A 291 -21.93 -32.46 -34.27
N THR A 292 -20.62 -32.70 -34.41
CA THR A 292 -19.77 -33.72 -33.77
C THR A 292 -19.96 -33.83 -32.25
N VAL A 293 -19.84 -35.04 -31.70
CA VAL A 293 -19.90 -35.33 -30.26
C VAL A 293 -18.80 -34.55 -29.52
N GLN A 294 -19.17 -33.70 -28.56
CA GLN A 294 -18.24 -32.94 -27.72
C GLN A 294 -18.47 -33.27 -26.24
N PRO A 295 -17.42 -33.54 -25.44
CA PRO A 295 -17.57 -33.74 -23.99
C PRO A 295 -18.04 -32.44 -23.34
N MET A 296 -19.07 -32.50 -22.50
CA MET A 296 -19.62 -31.33 -21.80
C MET A 296 -19.20 -31.24 -20.32
N PHE A 297 -18.84 -32.37 -19.74
CA PHE A 297 -18.29 -32.50 -18.38
C PHE A 297 -17.25 -33.62 -18.39
N ILE A 298 -16.05 -33.34 -17.88
CA ILE A 298 -15.00 -34.33 -17.67
C ILE A 298 -14.58 -34.22 -16.20
N ALA A 299 -14.71 -35.31 -15.45
CA ALA A 299 -14.06 -35.46 -14.16
C ALA A 299 -13.00 -36.56 -14.29
N THR A 300 -11.77 -36.21 -13.94
CA THR A 300 -10.60 -37.08 -13.82
C THR A 300 -10.10 -36.99 -12.37
N THR A 301 -9.19 -37.87 -11.96
CA THR A 301 -8.51 -37.79 -10.66
C THR A 301 -7.89 -36.41 -10.42
N ASP A 302 -7.39 -35.77 -11.48
CA ASP A 302 -6.57 -34.55 -11.36
C ASP A 302 -7.33 -33.26 -11.74
N SER A 303 -8.50 -33.37 -12.39
CA SER A 303 -9.24 -32.19 -12.86
C SER A 303 -10.73 -32.43 -13.11
N THR A 304 -11.53 -31.39 -12.86
CA THR A 304 -12.92 -31.31 -13.34
C THR A 304 -13.04 -30.18 -14.37
N ARG A 305 -13.52 -30.48 -15.58
CA ARG A 305 -13.67 -29.55 -16.69
C ARG A 305 -15.11 -29.50 -17.16
N ILE A 306 -15.62 -28.29 -17.38
CA ILE A 306 -16.98 -28.05 -17.88
C ILE A 306 -16.85 -27.29 -19.19
N PHE A 307 -17.39 -27.84 -20.27
CA PHE A 307 -17.35 -27.24 -21.59
C PHE A 307 -18.70 -26.62 -21.90
N THR A 308 -18.72 -25.32 -22.18
CA THR A 308 -19.94 -24.58 -22.52
C THR A 308 -19.98 -24.31 -24.03
N GLN A 309 -21.03 -24.75 -24.72
CA GLN A 309 -21.19 -24.53 -26.17
C GLN A 309 -21.77 -23.15 -26.52
N ASP A 310 -22.40 -22.46 -25.57
CA ASP A 310 -23.05 -21.17 -25.80
C ASP A 310 -22.08 -20.02 -25.52
N SER A 311 -21.82 -19.20 -26.55
CA SER A 311 -20.93 -18.03 -26.48
C SER A 311 -21.35 -16.96 -25.46
N ILE A 312 -22.58 -17.02 -24.92
CA ILE A 312 -23.10 -15.98 -24.01
C ILE A 312 -23.47 -16.55 -22.62
N LYS A 313 -23.90 -17.81 -22.51
CA LYS A 313 -24.58 -18.30 -21.28
C LYS A 313 -23.69 -18.85 -20.17
N GLY A 314 -22.42 -19.11 -20.42
CA GLY A 314 -21.45 -19.40 -19.35
C GLY A 314 -21.75 -20.64 -18.48
N PHE A 315 -21.11 -20.72 -17.32
CA PHE A 315 -21.27 -21.74 -16.27
C PHE A 315 -21.79 -21.10 -14.97
N GLY A 316 -22.64 -21.80 -14.21
CA GLY A 316 -23.07 -21.28 -12.90
C GLY A 316 -23.53 -22.35 -11.92
N VAL A 317 -23.39 -22.03 -10.64
CA VAL A 317 -23.85 -22.83 -9.49
C VAL A 317 -24.96 -22.05 -8.80
N ARG A 318 -26.14 -22.64 -8.62
CA ARG A 318 -27.33 -21.94 -8.10
C ARG A 318 -28.10 -22.83 -7.14
N ASP A 319 -28.63 -22.24 -6.07
CA ASP A 319 -29.72 -22.84 -5.28
C ASP A 319 -31.05 -22.58 -5.99
N PHE A 320 -31.91 -23.59 -5.95
CA PHE A 320 -33.29 -23.56 -6.44
C PHE A 320 -34.20 -23.96 -5.28
N LYS A 321 -34.34 -23.07 -4.30
CA LYS A 321 -35.24 -23.26 -3.16
C LYS A 321 -36.49 -22.41 -3.33
N ASN A 322 -37.68 -23.04 -3.24
CA ASN A 322 -38.99 -22.38 -3.32
C ASN A 322 -39.24 -21.54 -4.59
N GLY A 323 -38.59 -21.86 -5.71
CA GLY A 323 -38.75 -21.12 -6.97
C GLY A 323 -37.88 -19.86 -7.09
N ASN A 324 -37.12 -19.51 -6.05
CA ASN A 324 -36.13 -18.44 -6.11
C ASN A 324 -34.77 -19.01 -6.57
N LEU A 325 -34.15 -18.29 -7.50
CA LEU A 325 -32.84 -18.60 -8.07
C LEU A 325 -31.77 -17.81 -7.31
N SER A 326 -31.05 -18.46 -6.40
CA SER A 326 -29.89 -17.84 -5.73
C SER A 326 -28.61 -18.34 -6.39
N SER A 327 -27.95 -17.48 -7.18
CA SER A 327 -26.65 -17.82 -7.78
C SER A 327 -25.54 -17.72 -6.75
N TYR A 328 -24.73 -18.78 -6.63
CA TYR A 328 -23.46 -18.80 -5.90
C TYR A 328 -22.26 -18.59 -6.82
N MET A 329 -22.40 -18.90 -8.10
CA MET A 329 -21.36 -18.68 -9.12
C MET A 329 -22.02 -18.45 -10.48
N GLN A 330 -21.52 -17.48 -11.24
CA GLN A 330 -21.91 -17.21 -12.62
C GLN A 330 -20.68 -16.70 -13.39
N LEU A 331 -20.14 -17.54 -14.26
CA LEU A 331 -19.00 -17.23 -15.11
C LEU A 331 -19.47 -17.20 -16.56
N SER A 332 -19.38 -16.06 -17.21
CA SER A 332 -19.71 -15.86 -18.64
C SER A 332 -18.58 -15.08 -19.32
N PRO A 333 -18.47 -15.11 -20.66
CA PRO A 333 -17.44 -14.33 -21.34
C PRO A 333 -17.52 -12.83 -21.08
N LEU A 334 -18.69 -12.34 -20.66
CA LEU A 334 -18.90 -10.95 -20.30
C LEU A 334 -18.72 -10.68 -18.80
N ASN A 335 -18.89 -11.64 -17.89
CA ASN A 335 -18.88 -11.35 -16.44
C ASN A 335 -18.48 -12.57 -15.62
N TYR A 336 -17.66 -12.38 -14.57
CA TYR A 336 -17.18 -13.42 -13.66
C TYR A 336 -17.65 -13.13 -12.23
N PHE A 337 -18.67 -13.85 -11.77
CA PHE A 337 -19.28 -13.66 -10.44
C PHE A 337 -19.13 -14.92 -9.58
N ILE A 338 -18.65 -14.76 -8.35
CA ILE A 338 -18.50 -15.83 -7.37
C ILE A 338 -18.94 -15.27 -6.01
N GLY A 339 -19.94 -15.89 -5.39
CA GLY A 339 -20.55 -15.43 -4.14
C GLY A 339 -22.06 -15.31 -4.24
N HIS A 340 -22.75 -15.58 -3.13
CA HIS A 340 -24.22 -15.52 -3.06
C HIS A 340 -24.71 -14.11 -3.42
N GLU A 341 -25.59 -14.03 -4.43
CA GLU A 341 -26.19 -12.79 -4.94
C GLU A 341 -25.19 -11.76 -5.48
N SER A 342 -23.98 -12.20 -5.81
CA SER A 342 -22.98 -11.33 -6.45
C SER A 342 -23.44 -10.92 -7.85
N GLY A 343 -23.52 -9.62 -8.12
CA GLY A 343 -23.97 -9.07 -9.42
C GLY A 343 -25.40 -9.42 -9.82
N LEU A 344 -26.30 -9.70 -8.85
CA LEU A 344 -27.63 -10.25 -9.11
C LEU A 344 -28.47 -9.44 -10.12
N LYS A 345 -28.36 -8.10 -10.10
CA LYS A 345 -29.19 -7.21 -10.92
C LYS A 345 -28.54 -6.76 -12.23
N THR A 346 -27.29 -7.16 -12.51
CA THR A 346 -26.51 -6.48 -13.56
C THR A 346 -26.81 -7.00 -14.95
N THR A 347 -26.96 -6.04 -15.86
CA THR A 347 -26.94 -6.20 -17.32
C THR A 347 -25.65 -5.63 -17.93
N GLY A 348 -24.80 -5.03 -17.09
CA GLY A 348 -23.49 -4.51 -17.46
C GLY A 348 -22.51 -5.62 -17.85
N LYS A 349 -21.40 -5.23 -18.47
CA LYS A 349 -20.43 -6.14 -19.07
C LYS A 349 -19.04 -5.93 -18.49
N TYR A 350 -18.21 -6.95 -18.62
CA TYR A 350 -16.81 -7.02 -18.21
C TYR A 350 -16.59 -6.81 -16.71
N ASN A 351 -17.52 -7.27 -15.87
CA ASN A 351 -17.42 -7.16 -14.42
C ASN A 351 -16.85 -8.43 -13.79
N ASN A 352 -16.03 -8.27 -12.75
CA ASN A 352 -15.48 -9.35 -11.92
C ASN A 352 -15.90 -9.13 -10.47
N PHE A 353 -16.87 -9.91 -9.97
CA PHE A 353 -17.39 -9.76 -8.61
C PHE A 353 -17.14 -11.02 -7.78
N PHE A 354 -16.50 -10.87 -6.62
CA PHE A 354 -16.14 -11.97 -5.74
C PHE A 354 -16.54 -11.68 -4.29
N GLY A 355 -17.55 -12.35 -3.75
CA GLY A 355 -17.98 -12.23 -2.35
C GLY A 355 -19.49 -12.16 -2.19
N TYR A 356 -19.96 -12.39 -0.96
CA TYR A 356 -21.38 -12.30 -0.61
C TYR A 356 -21.92 -10.90 -0.91
N GLN A 357 -22.93 -10.83 -1.79
CA GLN A 357 -23.59 -9.60 -2.24
C GLN A 357 -22.65 -8.51 -2.81
N SER A 358 -21.49 -8.92 -3.35
CA SER A 358 -20.61 -8.00 -4.06
C SER A 358 -21.30 -7.48 -5.32
N GLY A 359 -21.37 -6.16 -5.51
CA GLY A 359 -22.04 -5.54 -6.66
C GLY A 359 -23.54 -5.86 -6.78
N PHE A 360 -24.22 -6.15 -5.66
CA PHE A 360 -25.62 -6.61 -5.65
C PHE A 360 -26.58 -5.69 -6.43
N SER A 361 -26.47 -4.38 -6.26
CA SER A 361 -27.36 -3.39 -6.90
C SER A 361 -26.92 -2.93 -8.28
N ASN A 362 -25.81 -3.44 -8.83
CA ASN A 362 -25.33 -3.02 -10.14
C ASN A 362 -26.34 -3.38 -11.22
N THR A 363 -26.76 -2.40 -12.03
CA THR A 363 -27.75 -2.55 -13.10
C THR A 363 -27.11 -2.46 -14.48
N THR A 364 -26.39 -1.36 -14.79
CA THR A 364 -25.76 -1.13 -16.11
C THR A 364 -24.25 -0.92 -16.03
N GLY A 365 -23.70 -0.83 -14.81
CA GLY A 365 -22.28 -0.62 -14.57
C GLY A 365 -21.40 -1.71 -15.19
N SER A 366 -20.32 -1.32 -15.86
CA SER A 366 -19.45 -2.19 -16.65
C SER A 366 -17.97 -1.96 -16.31
N ASN A 367 -17.12 -2.96 -16.59
CA ASN A 367 -15.67 -2.94 -16.34
C ASN A 367 -15.28 -2.80 -14.86
N ASN A 368 -16.09 -3.29 -13.93
CA ASN A 368 -15.82 -3.17 -12.49
C ASN A 368 -15.18 -4.43 -11.91
N VAL A 369 -14.30 -4.27 -10.91
CA VAL A 369 -13.73 -5.34 -10.10
C VAL A 369 -14.14 -5.15 -8.65
N PHE A 370 -15.06 -5.96 -8.15
CA PHE A 370 -15.51 -5.91 -6.75
C PHE A 370 -15.13 -7.19 -6.02
N MET A 371 -14.50 -7.10 -4.85
CA MET A 371 -14.06 -8.27 -4.09
C MET A 371 -14.23 -8.06 -2.58
N GLY A 372 -15.00 -8.91 -1.91
CA GLY A 372 -15.21 -8.86 -0.47
C GLY A 372 -16.68 -8.98 -0.08
N TYR A 373 -16.93 -9.09 1.22
CA TYR A 373 -18.29 -9.06 1.75
C TYR A 373 -18.93 -7.69 1.48
N GLN A 374 -20.00 -7.65 0.69
CA GLN A 374 -20.76 -6.44 0.34
C GLN A 374 -19.91 -5.30 -0.29
N SER A 375 -18.81 -5.62 -0.97
CA SER A 375 -18.04 -4.63 -1.75
C SER A 375 -18.87 -4.09 -2.91
N GLY A 376 -18.98 -2.76 -3.02
CA GLY A 376 -19.77 -2.12 -4.07
C GLY A 376 -21.26 -2.47 -4.04
N TYR A 377 -21.81 -2.85 -2.88
CA TYR A 377 -23.18 -3.36 -2.75
C TYR A 377 -24.24 -2.44 -3.39
N GLY A 378 -24.15 -1.13 -3.14
CA GLY A 378 -25.09 -0.11 -3.60
C GLY A 378 -24.86 0.37 -5.04
N MET A 379 -23.72 0.05 -5.65
CA MET A 379 -23.29 0.66 -6.91
C MET A 379 -24.24 0.29 -8.05
N GLU A 380 -24.98 1.25 -8.62
CA GLU A 380 -26.02 0.98 -9.62
C GLU A 380 -25.50 1.12 -11.06
N THR A 381 -24.77 2.19 -11.36
CA THR A 381 -24.40 2.58 -12.75
C THR A 381 -22.89 2.81 -12.97
N GLY A 382 -22.08 2.81 -11.92
CA GLY A 382 -20.65 3.13 -12.00
C GLY A 382 -19.82 2.24 -12.93
N LEU A 383 -18.84 2.84 -13.61
CA LEU A 383 -17.97 2.20 -14.60
C LEU A 383 -16.49 2.22 -14.18
N ASN A 384 -15.73 1.20 -14.56
CA ASN A 384 -14.27 1.14 -14.42
C ASN A 384 -13.78 1.31 -12.96
N ASN A 385 -14.50 0.75 -11.99
CA ASN A 385 -14.13 0.85 -10.58
C ASN A 385 -13.42 -0.42 -10.08
N ILE A 386 -12.47 -0.26 -9.16
CA ILE A 386 -11.88 -1.33 -8.35
C ILE A 386 -12.35 -1.11 -6.91
N ILE A 387 -13.14 -2.02 -6.33
CA ILE A 387 -13.65 -1.91 -4.96
C ILE A 387 -13.39 -3.20 -4.20
N LEU A 388 -12.45 -3.18 -3.26
CA LEU A 388 -11.97 -4.38 -2.59
C LEU A 388 -12.15 -4.28 -1.07
N VAL A 389 -12.29 -5.44 -0.43
CA VAL A 389 -12.41 -5.67 1.01
C VAL A 389 -13.84 -5.42 1.55
N HIS A 390 -14.05 -5.73 2.83
CA HIS A 390 -15.32 -5.68 3.55
C HIS A 390 -16.00 -4.31 3.49
N GLN A 391 -17.20 -4.27 2.90
CA GLN A 391 -18.09 -3.10 2.84
C GLN A 391 -17.46 -1.82 2.25
N ALA A 392 -16.40 -1.95 1.46
CA ALA A 392 -15.90 -0.84 0.65
C ALA A 392 -16.95 -0.43 -0.39
N GLY A 393 -17.21 0.87 -0.58
CA GLY A 393 -18.19 1.34 -1.56
C GLY A 393 -19.62 0.85 -1.33
N LYS A 394 -20.01 0.47 -0.10
CA LYS A 394 -21.27 -0.22 0.16
C LYS A 394 -22.50 0.63 -0.18
N LEU A 395 -22.48 1.93 0.14
CA LEU A 395 -23.55 2.89 -0.10
C LEU A 395 -23.33 3.76 -1.33
N SER A 396 -22.20 3.64 -2.02
CA SER A 396 -21.99 4.26 -3.33
C SER A 396 -23.07 3.83 -4.31
N THR A 397 -23.81 4.76 -4.91
CA THR A 397 -24.83 4.46 -5.93
C THR A 397 -24.33 4.75 -7.35
N GLU A 398 -23.38 5.68 -7.47
CA GLU A 398 -22.76 6.12 -8.72
C GLU A 398 -21.24 6.31 -8.52
N GLY A 399 -20.54 6.80 -9.55
CA GLY A 399 -19.11 7.05 -9.52
C GLY A 399 -18.33 6.14 -10.48
N ASN A 400 -17.45 6.75 -11.25
CA ASN A 400 -16.64 6.13 -12.29
C ASN A 400 -15.15 6.28 -11.98
N TYR A 401 -14.36 5.32 -12.47
CA TYR A 401 -12.89 5.37 -12.41
C TYR A 401 -12.32 5.49 -10.98
N ASN A 402 -12.97 4.85 -10.01
CA ASN A 402 -12.51 4.86 -8.61
C ASN A 402 -11.69 3.60 -8.26
N ALA A 403 -10.67 3.78 -7.42
CA ALA A 403 -9.92 2.69 -6.80
C ALA A 403 -10.07 2.74 -5.27
N ILE A 404 -10.92 1.88 -4.72
CA ILE A 404 -11.30 1.83 -3.31
C ILE A 404 -10.84 0.51 -2.70
N ILE A 405 -9.88 0.56 -1.79
CA ILE A 405 -9.22 -0.63 -1.22
C ILE A 405 -9.08 -0.47 0.29
N GLY A 406 -9.91 -1.18 1.05
CA GLY A 406 -9.86 -1.16 2.51
C GLY A 406 -11.23 -1.33 3.14
N ALA A 407 -11.28 -1.91 4.34
CA ALA A 407 -12.56 -2.09 5.01
C ALA A 407 -13.21 -0.72 5.29
N TYR A 408 -14.46 -0.57 4.84
CA TYR A 408 -15.23 0.68 4.90
C TYR A 408 -14.58 1.89 4.18
N ALA A 409 -13.57 1.67 3.32
CA ALA A 409 -13.05 2.73 2.47
C ALA A 409 -14.13 3.16 1.47
N GLY A 410 -14.27 4.46 1.23
CA GLY A 410 -15.31 5.00 0.34
C GLY A 410 -16.70 4.46 0.65
N TYR A 411 -17.04 4.22 1.93
CA TYR A 411 -18.29 3.55 2.33
C TYR A 411 -19.51 4.17 1.63
N GLU A 412 -19.50 5.50 1.51
CA GLU A 412 -20.36 6.27 0.62
C GLU A 412 -19.49 7.14 -0.28
N ASN A 413 -19.19 6.70 -1.50
CA ASN A 413 -18.47 7.47 -2.52
C ASN A 413 -19.31 7.60 -3.80
N ASN A 414 -19.81 8.79 -4.11
CA ASN A 414 -20.57 9.06 -5.33
C ASN A 414 -19.80 9.93 -6.34
N GLY A 415 -18.53 10.21 -6.07
CA GLY A 415 -17.66 10.96 -6.98
C GLY A 415 -16.89 10.08 -7.97
N ASP A 416 -16.33 10.72 -8.98
CA ASP A 416 -15.48 10.14 -10.03
C ASP A 416 -13.98 10.36 -9.74
N TYR A 417 -13.15 9.47 -10.29
CA TYR A 417 -11.68 9.58 -10.29
C TYR A 417 -11.03 9.62 -8.90
N ASN A 418 -11.60 8.91 -7.91
CA ASN A 418 -11.07 8.87 -6.55
C ASN A 418 -10.20 7.63 -6.28
N VAL A 419 -9.16 7.79 -5.45
CA VAL A 419 -8.30 6.70 -4.98
C VAL A 419 -8.33 6.68 -3.46
N PHE A 420 -9.00 5.69 -2.86
CA PHE A 420 -9.13 5.53 -1.42
C PHE A 420 -8.50 4.22 -0.96
N ILE A 421 -7.42 4.30 -0.19
CA ILE A 421 -6.69 3.11 0.28
C ILE A 421 -6.52 3.19 1.80
N GLY A 422 -6.97 2.17 2.53
CA GLY A 422 -6.87 2.09 3.98
C GLY A 422 -8.23 2.07 4.71
N TYR A 423 -8.24 1.66 5.97
CA TYR A 423 -9.46 1.53 6.77
C TYR A 423 -10.17 2.90 6.90
N GLN A 424 -11.45 2.96 6.50
CA GLN A 424 -12.26 4.18 6.51
C GLN A 424 -11.66 5.39 5.76
N SER A 425 -10.72 5.17 4.82
CA SER A 425 -10.24 6.23 3.93
C SER A 425 -11.39 6.72 3.05
N GLY A 426 -11.64 8.04 3.04
CA GLY A 426 -12.74 8.64 2.29
C GLY A 426 -14.12 8.09 2.65
N TYR A 427 -14.34 7.68 3.91
CA TYR A 427 -15.56 6.97 4.35
C TYR A 427 -16.86 7.61 3.87
N SER A 428 -16.97 8.94 3.99
CA SER A 428 -18.07 9.74 3.45
C SER A 428 -17.48 10.66 2.39
N ASN A 429 -17.90 10.49 1.12
CA ASN A 429 -17.56 11.29 -0.06
C ASN A 429 -18.78 11.43 -0.98
N VAL A 430 -19.66 12.37 -0.64
CA VAL A 430 -21.04 12.44 -1.16
C VAL A 430 -21.14 13.49 -2.26
N SER A 431 -21.80 13.18 -3.38
CA SER A 431 -21.98 14.16 -4.46
C SER A 431 -22.79 15.38 -3.98
N GLY A 432 -22.36 16.58 -4.37
CA GLY A 432 -23.13 17.81 -4.15
C GLY A 432 -23.83 18.28 -5.43
N ALA A 433 -24.33 19.52 -5.45
CA ALA A 433 -25.08 20.05 -6.59
C ALA A 433 -24.25 20.28 -7.88
N ASP A 434 -22.93 20.41 -7.77
CA ASP A 434 -21.99 20.59 -8.88
C ASP A 434 -21.32 19.26 -9.22
N SER A 435 -21.18 18.95 -10.51
CA SER A 435 -20.58 17.70 -10.99
C SER A 435 -19.10 17.55 -10.64
N ARG A 436 -18.42 18.62 -10.19
CA ARG A 436 -17.02 18.59 -9.75
C ARG A 436 -16.84 18.12 -8.31
N TYR A 437 -17.89 18.23 -7.48
CA TYR A 437 -17.77 17.89 -6.07
C TYR A 437 -17.42 16.42 -5.88
N SER A 438 -16.61 16.15 -4.86
CA SER A 438 -16.28 14.78 -4.44
C SER A 438 -15.42 14.01 -5.44
N ASN A 439 -14.84 14.70 -6.44
CA ASN A 439 -14.01 14.09 -7.48
C ASN A 439 -12.52 14.33 -7.28
N TYR A 440 -11.71 13.48 -7.92
CA TYR A 440 -10.25 13.59 -8.00
C TYR A 440 -9.55 13.65 -6.63
N ASN A 441 -10.09 12.95 -5.65
CA ASN A 441 -9.49 12.82 -4.32
C ASN A 441 -8.60 11.58 -4.24
N THR A 442 -7.40 11.71 -3.70
CA THR A 442 -6.48 10.60 -3.39
C THR A 442 -6.26 10.57 -1.88
N PHE A 443 -6.86 9.59 -1.19
CA PHE A 443 -6.77 9.41 0.25
C PHE A 443 -6.12 8.06 0.58
N ILE A 444 -4.95 8.09 1.24
CA ILE A 444 -4.17 6.87 1.52
C ILE A 444 -3.75 6.86 2.99
N GLY A 445 -4.32 5.93 3.77
CA GLY A 445 -4.01 5.74 5.19
C GLY A 445 -5.23 5.39 6.03
N TYR A 446 -5.03 5.30 7.35
CA TYR A 446 -6.11 5.05 8.30
C TYR A 446 -6.93 6.33 8.50
N GLN A 447 -8.24 6.29 8.19
CA GLN A 447 -9.18 7.40 8.36
C GLN A 447 -8.78 8.72 7.66
N THR A 448 -8.01 8.66 6.57
CA THR A 448 -7.70 9.84 5.76
C THR A 448 -8.93 10.40 5.08
N GLY A 449 -9.17 11.72 5.19
CA GLY A 449 -10.30 12.37 4.54
C GLY A 449 -11.66 11.78 4.90
N LYS A 450 -11.78 11.16 6.09
CA LYS A 450 -12.95 10.34 6.49
C LYS A 450 -14.29 11.09 6.34
N SER A 451 -14.29 12.39 6.62
CA SER A 451 -15.49 13.22 6.68
C SER A 451 -15.71 14.10 5.43
N ASN A 452 -15.01 13.83 4.32
CA ASN A 452 -15.02 14.68 3.12
C ASN A 452 -16.38 14.67 2.43
N THR A 453 -17.27 15.61 2.70
CA THR A 453 -18.58 15.64 2.06
C THR A 453 -18.47 16.03 0.59
N THR A 454 -18.08 17.26 0.27
CA THR A 454 -18.07 17.79 -1.12
C THR A 454 -16.69 18.25 -1.62
N GLY A 455 -15.64 18.11 -0.79
CA GLY A 455 -14.27 18.46 -1.15
C GLY A 455 -13.76 17.69 -2.37
N TRP A 456 -12.97 18.36 -3.21
CA TRP A 456 -12.45 17.84 -4.48
C TRP A 456 -10.99 18.24 -4.71
N HIS A 457 -10.28 17.49 -5.56
CA HIS A 457 -8.86 17.70 -5.87
C HIS A 457 -7.92 17.62 -4.65
N ASN A 458 -8.23 16.77 -3.67
CA ASN A 458 -7.40 16.63 -2.47
C ASN A 458 -6.45 15.42 -2.58
N LEU A 459 -5.17 15.62 -2.24
CA LEU A 459 -4.20 14.55 -2.02
C LEU A 459 -3.86 14.49 -0.52
N ILE A 460 -4.29 13.44 0.16
CA ILE A 460 -4.16 13.30 1.62
C ILE A 460 -3.59 11.92 1.96
N ILE A 461 -2.43 11.88 2.60
CA ILE A 461 -1.71 10.64 2.94
C ILE A 461 -1.26 10.69 4.41
N GLY A 462 -1.56 9.66 5.19
CA GLY A 462 -1.10 9.54 6.59
C GLY A 462 -2.14 8.90 7.52
N TYR A 463 -1.82 8.76 8.80
CA TYR A 463 -2.80 8.36 9.81
C TYR A 463 -3.64 9.59 10.20
N GLN A 464 -4.97 9.52 10.06
CA GLN A 464 -5.93 10.59 10.39
C GLN A 464 -5.65 11.97 9.75
N ALA A 465 -4.88 12.01 8.67
CA ALA A 465 -4.67 13.24 7.91
C ALA A 465 -6.00 13.71 7.30
N GLY A 466 -6.32 15.00 7.46
CA GLY A 466 -7.59 15.58 6.99
C GLY A 466 -8.85 14.88 7.51
N LEU A 467 -8.82 14.28 8.70
CA LEU A 467 -9.92 13.48 9.27
C LEU A 467 -11.29 14.19 9.20
N ASN A 468 -11.31 15.48 9.56
CA ASN A 468 -12.50 16.32 9.63
C ASN A 468 -12.68 17.23 8.40
N ASN A 469 -11.92 17.01 7.33
CA ASN A 469 -12.11 17.72 6.07
C ASN A 469 -13.51 17.46 5.56
N GLN A 470 -14.36 18.49 5.47
CA GLN A 470 -15.73 18.39 4.98
C GLN A 470 -15.83 18.93 3.56
N THR A 471 -15.45 20.19 3.36
CA THR A 471 -15.62 20.88 2.07
C THR A 471 -14.32 21.44 1.50
N ALA A 472 -13.16 21.12 2.11
CA ALA A 472 -11.88 21.68 1.65
C ALA A 472 -11.47 21.13 0.29
N THR A 473 -10.78 21.95 -0.50
CA THR A 473 -10.45 21.67 -1.89
C THR A 473 -8.99 22.00 -2.19
N ASN A 474 -8.38 21.29 -3.15
CA ASN A 474 -6.98 21.46 -3.53
C ASN A 474 -5.99 21.32 -2.35
N GLN A 475 -6.28 20.43 -1.39
CA GLN A 475 -5.39 20.19 -0.25
C GLN A 475 -4.28 19.20 -0.63
N PHE A 476 -3.04 19.48 -0.22
CA PHE A 476 -1.90 18.57 -0.30
C PHE A 476 -1.41 18.26 1.11
N PHE A 477 -1.84 17.15 1.70
CA PHE A 477 -1.47 16.74 3.05
C PHE A 477 -0.69 15.43 3.04
N ILE A 478 0.49 15.44 3.65
CA ILE A 478 1.28 14.23 3.86
C ILE A 478 1.84 14.26 5.28
N GLY A 479 1.39 13.34 6.12
CA GLY A 479 1.86 13.20 7.49
C GLY A 479 0.76 12.78 8.46
N ASP A 480 1.16 12.21 9.59
CA ASP A 480 0.25 11.81 10.68
C ASP A 480 -0.44 13.05 11.28
N ASN A 481 -1.78 12.99 11.35
CA ASN A 481 -2.67 14.05 11.84
C ASN A 481 -2.46 15.43 11.16
N SER A 482 -1.89 15.45 9.94
CA SER A 482 -1.75 16.68 9.16
C SER A 482 -3.13 17.21 8.74
N GLY A 483 -3.43 18.46 9.09
CA GLY A 483 -4.71 19.10 8.80
C GLY A 483 -5.94 18.38 9.41
N GLU A 484 -5.76 17.64 10.52
CA GLU A 484 -6.82 16.80 11.12
C GLU A 484 -8.16 17.52 11.30
N ASN A 485 -8.14 18.77 11.79
CA ASN A 485 -9.33 19.55 12.12
C ASN A 485 -9.75 20.55 11.04
N LEU A 486 -9.10 20.57 9.88
CA LEU A 486 -9.49 21.46 8.80
C LEU A 486 -10.88 21.06 8.31
N THR A 487 -11.88 21.93 8.43
CA THR A 487 -13.25 21.63 7.99
C THR A 487 -13.54 22.21 6.61
N ALA A 488 -13.05 23.42 6.36
CA ALA A 488 -13.07 24.13 5.09
C ALA A 488 -11.67 24.70 4.79
N GLY A 489 -11.33 24.84 3.52
CA GLY A 489 -10.03 25.38 3.14
C GLY A 489 -9.77 25.26 1.64
N TYR A 490 -8.84 26.08 1.15
CA TYR A 490 -8.49 26.13 -0.27
C TYR A 490 -6.98 26.16 -0.43
N ALA A 491 -6.44 25.24 -1.24
CA ALA A 491 -5.05 25.27 -1.69
C ALA A 491 -3.99 25.29 -0.57
N ASN A 492 -4.13 24.48 0.49
CA ASN A 492 -3.09 24.35 1.51
C ASN A 492 -2.15 23.16 1.22
N THR A 493 -0.86 23.34 1.52
CA THR A 493 0.18 22.32 1.44
C THR A 493 0.75 22.07 2.83
N PHE A 494 0.40 20.94 3.45
CA PHE A 494 0.91 20.53 4.76
C PHE A 494 1.73 19.25 4.66
N LEU A 495 3.00 19.30 5.06
CA LEU A 495 3.93 18.19 4.97
C LEU A 495 4.69 18.02 6.30
N GLY A 496 4.35 16.98 7.06
CA GLY A 496 4.96 16.67 8.35
C GLY A 496 3.96 16.10 9.37
N HIS A 497 4.47 15.57 10.48
CA HIS A 497 3.63 15.12 11.59
C HIS A 497 3.01 16.34 12.29
N LEU A 498 1.69 16.31 12.47
CA LEU A 498 0.85 17.34 13.10
C LEU A 498 0.91 18.72 12.42
N THR A 499 1.31 18.83 11.15
CA THR A 499 1.26 20.11 10.43
C THR A 499 -0.16 20.62 10.30
N GLY A 500 -0.43 21.87 10.68
CA GLY A 500 -1.77 22.46 10.58
C GLY A 500 -2.87 21.70 11.33
N ARG A 501 -2.53 20.90 12.36
CA ARG A 501 -3.49 19.99 13.02
C ARG A 501 -4.78 20.67 13.46
N PHE A 502 -4.67 21.85 14.07
CA PHE A 502 -5.80 22.64 14.58
C PHE A 502 -6.19 23.80 13.66
N SER A 503 -5.78 23.78 12.38
CA SER A 503 -6.35 24.68 11.38
C SER A 503 -7.80 24.31 11.09
N THR A 504 -8.70 25.28 10.94
CA THR A 504 -10.15 25.03 10.78
C THR A 504 -10.71 25.61 9.48
N ASP A 505 -10.40 26.87 9.15
CA ASP A 505 -10.79 27.54 7.91
C ASP A 505 -9.66 28.46 7.42
N CYS A 506 -8.64 27.86 6.81
CA CYS A 506 -7.45 28.56 6.34
C CYS A 506 -7.16 28.24 4.88
N GLN A 507 -6.52 29.16 4.17
CA GLN A 507 -6.32 29.11 2.72
C GLN A 507 -4.91 29.52 2.29
N ASN A 508 -4.46 28.93 1.18
CA ASN A 508 -3.19 29.24 0.50
C ASN A 508 -1.96 29.14 1.41
N ASN A 509 -1.98 28.25 2.40
CA ASN A 509 -0.87 28.08 3.34
C ASN A 509 0.10 26.98 2.90
N THR A 510 1.40 27.16 3.15
CA THR A 510 2.44 26.13 2.95
C THR A 510 3.15 25.87 4.27
N PHE A 511 2.88 24.73 4.91
CA PHE A 511 3.52 24.30 6.16
C PHE A 511 4.37 23.05 5.96
N LEU A 512 5.64 23.13 6.32
CA LEU A 512 6.62 22.06 6.15
C LEU A 512 7.42 21.85 7.44
N GLY A 513 7.31 20.66 8.04
CA GLY A 513 8.07 20.26 9.24
C GLY A 513 7.18 19.82 10.42
N TYR A 514 7.77 19.19 11.43
CA TYR A 514 7.05 18.76 12.62
C TYR A 514 6.34 19.94 13.31
N GLN A 515 5.02 19.83 13.49
CA GLN A 515 4.17 20.85 14.13
C GLN A 515 4.27 22.27 13.51
N SER A 516 4.67 22.39 12.25
CA SER A 516 4.61 23.67 11.54
C SER A 516 3.15 24.11 11.39
N GLY A 517 2.83 25.35 11.79
CA GLY A 517 1.46 25.89 11.77
C GLY A 517 0.45 25.14 12.66
N TYR A 518 0.90 24.44 13.71
CA TYR A 518 0.07 23.50 14.49
C TYR A 518 -1.26 24.08 15.01
N TRP A 519 -1.31 25.37 15.38
CA TRP A 519 -2.48 26.15 15.77
C TRP A 519 -2.64 27.39 14.88
N ASN A 520 -2.81 27.21 13.58
CA ASN A 520 -3.24 28.29 12.68
C ASN A 520 -4.72 28.15 12.33
N GLU A 521 -5.61 28.67 13.19
CA GLU A 521 -7.07 28.47 13.05
C GLU A 521 -7.61 29.09 11.74
N THR A 522 -7.27 30.35 11.43
CA THR A 522 -7.86 31.13 10.32
C THR A 522 -6.86 31.93 9.48
N GLY A 523 -5.56 31.84 9.75
CA GLY A 523 -4.55 32.64 9.08
C GLY A 523 -4.26 32.14 7.67
N ASP A 524 -4.25 33.05 6.70
CA ASP A 524 -4.14 32.75 5.26
C ASP A 524 -2.81 33.19 4.67
N ASN A 525 -2.45 32.61 3.52
CA ASN A 525 -1.29 32.99 2.71
C ASN A 525 0.04 32.95 3.49
N ASN A 526 0.17 32.03 4.43
CA ASN A 526 1.38 31.89 5.25
C ASN A 526 2.31 30.79 4.70
N VAL A 527 3.62 31.03 4.78
CA VAL A 527 4.67 30.06 4.45
C VAL A 527 5.48 29.76 5.70
N TYR A 528 5.32 28.58 6.27
CA TYR A 528 6.06 28.11 7.45
C TYR A 528 6.91 26.90 7.09
N ILE A 529 8.23 27.03 7.24
CA ILE A 529 9.19 25.98 6.90
C ILE A 529 10.13 25.78 8.09
N GLY A 530 9.96 24.68 8.81
CA GLY A 530 10.81 24.30 9.95
C GLY A 530 10.02 23.63 11.07
N ASN A 531 10.75 23.06 12.03
CA ASN A 531 10.16 22.48 13.24
C ASN A 531 9.49 23.59 14.07
N ILE A 532 8.20 23.43 14.38
CA ILE A 532 7.43 24.35 15.24
C ILE A 532 7.42 25.80 14.67
N SER A 533 7.65 25.98 13.36
CA SER A 533 7.53 27.29 12.72
C SER A 533 6.07 27.74 12.73
N GLY A 534 5.82 28.96 13.21
CA GLY A 534 4.48 29.52 13.31
C GLY A 534 3.53 28.67 14.15
N TRP A 535 4.00 28.09 15.27
CA TRP A 535 3.22 27.17 16.11
C TRP A 535 1.80 27.69 16.36
N LYS A 536 1.66 28.92 16.86
CA LYS A 536 0.37 29.52 17.18
C LYS A 536 0.27 30.91 16.57
N VAL A 537 -0.05 30.96 15.28
CA VAL A 537 -0.14 32.20 14.52
C VAL A 537 -1.47 32.20 13.76
N LEU A 538 -2.31 33.18 14.09
CA LEU A 538 -3.65 33.39 13.52
C LEU A 538 -3.63 34.47 12.42
N GLY A 539 -2.53 35.23 12.33
CA GLY A 539 -2.36 36.26 11.30
C GLY A 539 -1.99 35.69 9.93
N SER A 540 -1.99 36.57 8.93
CA SER A 540 -1.89 36.21 7.52
C SER A 540 -0.67 36.83 6.84
N ASN A 541 -0.30 36.31 5.68
CA ASN A 541 0.78 36.83 4.84
C ASN A 541 2.16 36.78 5.51
N ASN A 542 2.40 35.81 6.38
CA ASN A 542 3.69 35.63 7.06
C ASN A 542 4.59 34.64 6.32
N THR A 543 5.89 34.92 6.27
CA THR A 543 6.93 34.00 5.78
C THR A 543 7.91 33.68 6.90
N PHE A 544 7.81 32.47 7.46
CA PHE A 544 8.66 31.99 8.53
C PHE A 544 9.49 30.79 8.07
N VAL A 545 10.81 30.92 8.15
CA VAL A 545 11.76 29.91 7.69
C VAL A 545 12.81 29.66 8.77
N GLY A 546 12.69 28.55 9.49
CA GLY A 546 13.56 28.20 10.60
C GLY A 546 12.84 27.39 11.67
N THR A 547 13.60 26.83 12.61
CA THR A 547 13.00 26.17 13.77
C THR A 547 12.50 27.22 14.75
N SER A 548 11.26 27.07 15.22
CA SER A 548 10.60 27.97 16.18
C SER A 548 10.47 29.43 15.74
N THR A 549 10.49 29.74 14.44
CA THR A 549 10.24 31.10 13.94
C THR A 549 8.81 31.55 14.24
N GLY A 550 8.64 32.77 14.76
CA GLY A 550 7.32 33.36 15.02
C GLY A 550 6.43 32.62 16.03
N GLY A 551 7.02 31.83 16.94
CA GLY A 551 6.27 30.94 17.86
C GLY A 551 5.17 31.61 18.70
N ASN A 552 5.40 32.85 19.19
CA ASN A 552 4.42 33.63 19.95
C ASN A 552 3.77 34.78 19.14
N ASN A 553 3.95 34.82 17.82
CA ASN A 553 3.42 35.90 16.96
C ASN A 553 1.92 35.73 16.67
N VAL A 554 1.10 35.59 17.71
CA VAL A 554 -0.29 35.11 17.63
C VAL A 554 -1.14 35.89 16.62
N ASN A 555 -1.04 37.22 16.60
CA ASN A 555 -1.87 38.07 15.73
C ASN A 555 -1.07 38.81 14.65
N GLY A 556 0.25 38.54 14.53
CA GLY A 556 1.10 39.26 13.59
C GLY A 556 0.85 38.83 12.15
N SER A 557 0.86 39.80 11.24
CA SER A 557 0.65 39.61 9.81
C SER A 557 1.74 40.31 9.00
N GLY A 558 1.98 39.87 7.76
CA GLY A 558 2.97 40.53 6.88
C GLY A 558 4.42 40.42 7.36
N ASN A 559 4.72 39.48 8.26
CA ASN A 559 6.05 39.31 8.84
C ASN A 559 6.94 38.39 7.99
N VAL A 560 8.25 38.65 7.98
CA VAL A 560 9.28 37.79 7.37
C VAL A 560 10.33 37.45 8.43
N PHE A 561 10.32 36.21 8.93
CA PHE A 561 11.27 35.75 9.95
C PHE A 561 12.10 34.59 9.42
N ILE A 562 13.44 34.72 9.46
CA ILE A 562 14.37 33.74 8.88
C ILE A 562 15.48 33.40 9.90
N GLY A 563 15.62 32.11 10.21
CA GLY A 563 16.65 31.51 11.08
C GLY A 563 16.11 30.98 12.42
N TYR A 564 16.96 30.34 13.24
CA TYR A 564 16.52 29.71 14.50
C TYR A 564 15.89 30.73 15.46
N ALA A 565 14.64 30.52 15.84
CA ALA A 565 13.88 31.35 16.78
C ALA A 565 13.77 32.85 16.40
N ALA A 566 13.99 33.21 15.12
CA ALA A 566 13.80 34.57 14.64
C ALA A 566 12.34 35.01 14.84
N GLY A 567 12.15 36.21 15.40
CA GLY A 567 10.82 36.76 15.70
C GLY A 567 10.00 35.94 16.69
N TYR A 568 10.60 35.01 17.47
CA TYR A 568 9.85 34.12 18.38
C TYR A 568 8.92 34.88 19.33
N ASN A 569 9.38 36.01 19.88
CA ASN A 569 8.62 36.85 20.81
C ASN A 569 8.07 38.14 20.17
N GLU A 570 8.17 38.28 18.84
CA GLU A 570 7.58 39.41 18.15
C GLU A 570 6.05 39.27 18.17
N LEU A 571 5.33 40.33 18.54
CA LEU A 571 3.86 40.35 18.65
C LEU A 571 3.21 41.20 17.55
N GLY A 572 3.99 42.03 16.86
CA GLY A 572 3.55 42.95 15.83
C GLY A 572 3.45 42.33 14.44
N SER A 573 3.08 43.20 13.49
CA SER A 573 2.96 42.95 12.06
C SER A 573 4.05 43.72 11.29
N ASP A 574 4.21 43.36 10.02
CA ASP A 574 5.04 44.08 9.05
C ASP A 574 6.52 44.17 9.47
N LYS A 575 7.05 43.13 10.11
CA LYS A 575 8.43 43.05 10.59
C LYS A 575 9.30 42.10 9.78
N LEU A 576 10.57 42.46 9.63
CA LEU A 576 11.62 41.59 9.11
C LEU A 576 12.61 41.24 10.23
N TYR A 577 12.84 39.95 10.45
CA TYR A 577 13.91 39.44 11.32
C TYR A 577 14.73 38.42 10.55
N ILE A 578 16.04 38.65 10.46
CA ILE A 578 17.00 37.63 10.04
C ILE A 578 17.99 37.46 11.19
N ASP A 579 17.88 36.35 11.90
CA ASP A 579 18.73 36.01 13.04
C ASP A 579 18.70 34.50 13.30
N ASN A 580 19.67 33.99 14.06
CA ASN A 580 19.72 32.62 14.52
C ASN A 580 19.50 32.50 16.04
N SER A 581 18.73 33.42 16.63
CA SER A 581 18.35 33.45 18.03
C SER A 581 17.04 34.20 18.27
N SER A 582 16.45 34.01 19.46
CA SER A 582 15.34 34.84 19.93
C SER A 582 15.90 36.14 20.54
N THR A 583 15.84 37.24 19.79
CA THR A 583 16.39 38.54 20.18
C THR A 583 15.48 39.69 19.74
N SER A 584 15.54 40.82 20.43
CA SER A 584 14.93 42.09 20.01
C SER A 584 15.84 42.94 19.12
N SER A 585 17.09 42.51 18.93
CA SER A 585 18.10 43.19 18.10
C SER A 585 18.68 42.18 17.12
N PRO A 586 17.90 41.76 16.09
CA PRO A 586 18.35 40.74 15.15
C PRO A 586 19.48 41.25 14.25
N LEU A 587 20.32 40.38 13.70
CA LEU A 587 21.40 40.78 12.76
C LEU A 587 20.88 41.76 11.68
N ILE A 588 19.73 41.45 11.09
CA ILE A 588 18.98 42.37 10.22
C ILE A 588 17.56 42.50 10.76
N TYR A 589 17.18 43.73 11.09
CA TYR A 589 15.82 44.13 11.43
C TYR A 589 15.23 44.94 10.27
N GLY A 590 13.91 44.86 10.10
CA GLY A 590 13.19 45.79 9.23
C GLY A 590 11.76 46.02 9.68
N ASP A 591 11.24 47.15 9.27
CA ASP A 591 9.87 47.59 9.51
C ASP A 591 9.25 47.98 8.16
N PHE A 592 8.31 47.16 7.69
CA PHE A 592 7.64 47.39 6.42
C PHE A 592 6.56 48.47 6.49
N THR A 593 6.25 48.99 7.69
CA THR A 593 5.36 50.14 7.84
C THR A 593 5.97 51.40 7.19
N ASN A 594 5.15 52.42 6.91
CA ASN A 594 5.57 53.67 6.24
C ASN A 594 6.44 54.60 7.14
N GLY A 595 7.30 54.03 7.98
CA GLY A 595 8.24 54.75 8.84
C GLY A 595 9.55 55.12 8.14
N SER A 596 10.30 56.03 8.76
CA SER A 596 11.59 56.55 8.26
C SER A 596 12.77 55.57 8.37
N GLU A 597 12.65 54.49 9.16
CA GLU A 597 13.72 53.50 9.39
C GLU A 597 13.26 52.10 8.97
N ARG A 598 13.28 51.83 7.65
CA ARG A 598 12.73 50.59 7.08
C ARG A 598 13.64 49.36 7.26
N VAL A 599 14.96 49.55 7.38
CA VAL A 599 15.95 48.48 7.54
C VAL A 599 17.06 48.93 8.49
N GLN A 600 17.44 48.06 9.42
CA GLN A 600 18.51 48.26 10.38
C GLN A 600 19.47 47.05 10.36
N ILE A 601 20.76 47.35 10.30
CA ILE A 601 21.85 46.35 10.42
C ILE A 601 22.44 46.50 11.83
N ASN A 602 22.28 45.47 12.68
CA ASN A 602 22.75 45.50 14.08
C ASN A 602 24.22 45.08 14.24
N GLY A 603 24.97 45.02 13.14
CA GLY A 603 26.41 44.77 13.10
C GLY A 603 27.11 45.67 12.07
N ASP A 604 28.37 45.36 11.75
CA ASP A 604 29.15 46.14 10.78
C ASP A 604 28.69 45.88 9.33
N LEU A 605 28.53 46.94 8.54
CA LEU A 605 28.25 46.86 7.11
C LEU A 605 29.53 47.09 6.30
N HIS A 606 30.05 46.03 5.67
CA HIS A 606 31.13 46.11 4.70
C HIS A 606 30.59 45.95 3.28
N ALA A 607 30.70 47.00 2.45
CA ALA A 607 30.28 46.98 1.05
C ALA A 607 31.50 47.07 0.12
N THR A 608 31.59 46.15 -0.86
CA THR A 608 32.67 46.15 -1.85
C THR A 608 32.39 47.04 -3.06
N GLY A 609 31.15 47.51 -3.21
CA GLY A 609 30.72 48.42 -4.27
C GLY A 609 30.29 49.78 -3.73
N ASP A 610 29.73 50.61 -4.60
CA ASP A 610 29.29 51.96 -4.24
C ASP A 610 28.03 51.94 -3.35
N ILE A 611 27.98 52.86 -2.38
CA ILE A 611 26.77 53.17 -1.59
C ILE A 611 26.22 54.51 -2.08
N THR A 612 25.04 54.48 -2.71
CA THR A 612 24.37 55.68 -3.25
C THR A 612 23.13 56.04 -2.45
N SER A 613 22.97 57.31 -2.06
CA SER A 613 21.75 57.81 -1.39
C SER A 613 20.81 58.50 -2.37
N GLY A 614 19.56 58.04 -2.48
CA GLY A 614 18.51 58.68 -3.28
C GLY A 614 17.64 59.62 -2.43
N GLY A 615 17.88 60.93 -2.53
CA GLY A 615 17.11 61.98 -1.86
C GLY A 615 17.55 63.35 -2.36
N THR A 616 16.72 64.39 -2.17
CA THR A 616 17.09 65.78 -2.48
C THR A 616 18.18 66.22 -1.52
N THR A 617 19.43 66.06 -1.93
CA THR A 617 20.56 66.63 -1.19
C THR A 617 20.56 68.12 -1.51
N VAL A 618 20.35 68.97 -0.52
CA VAL A 618 20.71 70.39 -0.66
C VAL A 618 22.23 70.43 -0.61
N VAL A 619 22.84 71.08 -1.58
CA VAL A 619 24.29 71.35 -1.60
C VAL A 619 24.44 72.75 -1.01
N PRO A 620 25.42 73.01 -0.14
CA PRO A 620 25.52 74.27 0.59
C PRO A 620 26.01 75.46 -0.25
N ASP A 621 25.82 75.41 -1.58
CA ASP A 621 26.15 76.48 -2.54
C ASP A 621 25.55 77.85 -2.15
N TYR A 622 24.53 77.86 -1.29
CA TYR A 622 23.94 79.08 -0.73
C TYR A 622 24.96 79.99 -0.01
N VAL A 623 26.09 79.45 0.47
CA VAL A 623 27.13 80.27 1.11
C VAL A 623 27.81 81.24 0.14
N PHE A 624 27.66 81.02 -1.17
CA PHE A 624 28.15 81.91 -2.21
C PHE A 624 27.11 82.93 -2.69
N GLU A 625 25.89 82.90 -2.16
CA GLU A 625 24.85 83.87 -2.54
C GLU A 625 25.10 85.24 -1.91
N ASN A 626 24.79 86.32 -2.65
CA ASN A 626 25.06 87.70 -2.20
C ASN A 626 24.31 88.12 -0.92
N ASN A 627 23.25 87.41 -0.57
CA ASN A 627 22.44 87.63 0.63
C ASN A 627 22.85 86.71 1.80
N TYR A 628 23.87 85.88 1.64
CA TYR A 628 24.39 85.06 2.72
C TYR A 628 25.21 85.93 3.69
N GLU A 629 24.78 85.98 4.94
CA GLU A 629 25.51 86.67 6.00
C GLU A 629 26.64 85.78 6.54
N LEU A 630 27.82 85.90 5.93
CA LEU A 630 29.01 85.19 6.36
C LEU A 630 29.58 85.80 7.66
N GLU A 631 29.81 84.95 8.66
CA GLU A 631 30.48 85.37 9.89
C GLU A 631 31.93 85.83 9.65
N THR A 632 32.50 86.64 10.55
CA THR A 632 33.90 87.08 10.41
C THR A 632 34.88 85.94 10.71
N ILE A 633 36.11 86.04 10.20
CA ILE A 633 37.17 85.07 10.49
C ILE A 633 37.43 85.00 12.01
N GLU A 634 37.42 86.13 12.70
CA GLU A 634 37.58 86.17 14.15
C GLU A 634 36.42 85.49 14.89
N ASP A 635 35.18 85.76 14.51
CA ASP A 635 34.00 85.16 15.15
C ASP A 635 33.94 83.65 14.92
N HIS A 636 34.25 83.20 13.70
CA HIS A 636 34.33 81.79 13.36
C HIS A 636 35.42 81.08 14.19
N ALA A 637 36.61 81.68 14.31
CA ALA A 637 37.70 81.17 15.14
C ALA A 637 37.32 81.13 16.63
N ASN A 638 36.70 82.20 17.14
CA ASN A 638 36.23 82.26 18.53
C ASN A 638 35.23 81.15 18.83
N PHE A 639 34.29 80.87 17.91
CA PHE A 639 33.36 79.75 18.06
C PHE A 639 34.10 78.42 18.15
N MET A 640 35.00 78.12 17.22
CA MET A 640 35.74 76.84 17.20
C MET A 640 36.56 76.63 18.47
N TRP A 641 37.29 77.65 18.91
CA TRP A 641 38.15 77.55 20.09
C TRP A 641 37.36 77.43 21.39
N THR A 642 36.20 78.07 21.45
CA THR A 642 35.29 78.02 22.60
C THR A 642 34.53 76.69 22.66
N ASN A 643 33.95 76.26 21.54
CA ASN A 643 33.01 75.13 21.49
C ASN A 643 33.64 73.79 21.09
N LYS A 644 34.89 73.78 20.60
CA LYS A 644 35.64 72.58 20.18
C LYS A 644 35.01 71.79 19.01
N HIS A 645 34.24 72.45 18.16
CA HIS A 645 33.75 71.92 16.88
C HIS A 645 33.52 73.06 15.88
N LEU A 646 33.31 72.72 14.60
CA LEU A 646 32.96 73.68 13.56
C LEU A 646 31.49 74.11 13.68
N PRO A 647 31.14 75.38 13.37
CA PRO A 647 29.78 75.92 13.56
C PRO A 647 28.64 75.09 12.95
N ALA A 648 28.77 74.63 11.70
CA ALA A 648 27.73 73.84 11.04
C ALA A 648 27.66 72.39 11.52
N LEU A 649 28.72 71.87 12.17
CA LEU A 649 28.79 70.48 12.61
C LEU A 649 28.23 70.33 14.03
N LYS A 650 27.43 69.27 14.24
CA LYS A 650 27.05 68.87 15.60
C LYS A 650 28.29 68.56 16.45
N SER A 651 28.25 68.97 17.72
CA SER A 651 29.28 68.67 18.72
C SER A 651 29.29 67.18 19.09
N ALA A 652 30.42 66.70 19.63
CA ALA A 652 30.53 65.32 20.11
C ALA A 652 29.52 65.00 21.22
N ALA A 653 29.23 65.96 22.10
CA ALA A 653 28.22 65.81 23.15
C ALA A 653 26.80 65.66 22.58
N GLN A 654 26.48 66.42 21.53
CA GLN A 654 25.19 66.28 20.83
C GLN A 654 25.07 64.91 20.15
N ILE A 655 26.08 64.47 19.40
CA ILE A 655 26.07 63.15 18.74
C ILE A 655 25.97 62.02 19.77
N GLN A 656 26.70 62.10 20.88
CA GLN A 656 26.64 61.11 21.94
C GLN A 656 25.27 61.08 22.62
N SER A 657 24.62 62.23 22.79
CA SER A 657 23.27 62.31 23.35
C SER A 657 22.19 61.76 22.41
N GLU A 658 22.38 61.91 21.10
CA GLU A 658 21.47 61.37 20.07
C GLU A 658 21.67 59.87 19.82
N GLY A 659 22.87 59.33 20.12
CA GLY A 659 23.20 57.90 19.98
C GLY A 659 23.30 57.40 18.53
N LYS A 660 22.96 58.24 17.54
CA LYS A 660 23.03 58.00 16.09
C LYS A 660 23.41 59.30 15.38
N PHE A 661 23.97 59.20 14.17
CA PHE A 661 24.27 60.37 13.34
C PHE A 661 23.97 60.10 11.87
N ASN A 662 23.47 61.11 11.15
CA ASN A 662 23.14 60.99 9.73
C ASN A 662 24.37 61.31 8.87
N LEU A 663 24.84 60.33 8.09
CA LEU A 663 26.01 60.47 7.23
C LEU A 663 25.82 61.50 6.10
N ASN A 664 24.60 61.64 5.57
CA ASN A 664 24.32 62.61 4.51
C ASN A 664 24.34 64.04 5.05
N GLU A 665 23.68 64.28 6.18
CA GLU A 665 23.69 65.56 6.89
C GLU A 665 25.12 65.96 7.28
N ARG A 666 25.90 64.99 7.80
CA ARG A 666 27.31 65.21 8.15
C ARG A 666 28.15 65.62 6.93
N ARG A 667 27.95 64.95 5.79
CA ARG A 667 28.64 65.29 4.53
C ARG A 667 28.27 66.70 4.07
N GLU A 668 27.00 67.07 4.16
CA GLU A 668 26.50 68.40 3.78
C GLU A 668 27.09 69.51 4.66
N GLN A 669 27.05 69.35 5.99
CA GLN A 669 27.65 70.30 6.94
C GLN A 669 29.17 70.43 6.75
N MET A 670 29.85 69.32 6.44
CA MET A 670 31.29 69.35 6.13
C MET A 670 31.58 70.12 4.84
N LEU A 671 30.69 70.04 3.84
CA LEU A 671 30.82 70.78 2.61
C LEU A 671 30.57 72.28 2.83
N GLU A 672 29.61 72.66 3.68
CA GLU A 672 29.36 74.07 4.03
C GLU A 672 30.60 74.71 4.67
N GLU A 673 31.19 74.04 5.66
CA GLU A 673 32.41 74.51 6.32
C GLU A 673 33.60 74.59 5.36
N LEU A 674 33.67 73.66 4.41
CA LEU A 674 34.70 73.68 3.37
C LEU A 674 34.54 74.89 2.45
N GLU A 675 33.32 75.21 2.03
CA GLU A 675 33.04 76.35 1.16
C GLU A 675 33.29 77.69 1.87
N LYS A 676 32.87 77.83 3.13
CA LYS A 676 33.22 78.99 3.98
C LYS A 676 34.73 79.19 4.10
N ALA A 677 35.47 78.10 4.32
CA ALA A 677 36.93 78.17 4.39
C ALA A 677 37.56 78.71 3.09
N HIS A 678 37.00 78.38 1.92
CA HIS A 678 37.47 78.95 0.64
C HIS A 678 37.19 80.45 0.55
N ILE A 679 36.05 80.94 1.04
CA ILE A 679 35.75 82.37 1.08
C ILE A 679 36.73 83.11 2.02
N TYR A 680 37.00 82.56 3.21
CA TYR A 680 37.97 83.15 4.14
C TYR A 680 39.39 83.18 3.56
N ILE A 681 39.82 82.13 2.84
CA ILE A 681 41.12 82.11 2.14
C ILE A 681 41.19 83.21 1.08
N GLU A 682 40.11 83.44 0.34
CA GLU A 682 40.05 84.53 -0.64
C GLU A 682 40.19 85.90 0.04
N GLN A 683 39.44 86.14 1.13
CA GLN A 683 39.51 87.37 1.92
C GLN A 683 40.94 87.62 2.41
N LEU A 684 41.58 86.62 3.04
CA LEU A 684 42.97 86.72 3.50
C LEU A 684 43.95 86.96 2.36
N ASN A 685 43.77 86.32 1.20
CA ASN A 685 44.64 86.55 0.04
C ASN A 685 44.51 87.97 -0.50
N ASN A 686 43.29 88.52 -0.52
CA ASN A 686 43.06 89.91 -0.92
C ASN A 686 43.69 90.90 0.06
N GLU A 687 43.59 90.63 1.37
CA GLU A 687 44.28 91.41 2.40
C GLU A 687 45.81 91.33 2.25
N ILE A 688 46.38 90.14 2.02
CA ILE A 688 47.81 89.96 1.77
C ILE A 688 48.26 90.73 0.51
N LYS A 689 47.46 90.74 -0.57
CA LYS A 689 47.77 91.53 -1.77
C LYS A 689 47.77 93.02 -1.47
N LEU A 690 46.82 93.50 -0.68
CA LEU A 690 46.75 94.90 -0.24
C LEU A 690 47.96 95.26 0.63
N ILE A 691 48.28 94.45 1.64
CA ILE A 691 49.45 94.66 2.48
C ILE A 691 50.75 94.64 1.66
N LYS A 692 50.85 93.79 0.63
CA LYS A 692 52.01 93.77 -0.28
C LYS A 692 52.10 95.05 -1.10
N SER A 693 51.00 95.54 -1.67
CA SER A 693 51.02 96.78 -2.45
C SER A 693 51.34 97.99 -1.56
N GLU A 694 50.78 98.06 -0.35
CA GLU A 694 51.12 99.07 0.65
C GLU A 694 52.59 99.03 1.04
N ASN A 695 53.16 97.83 1.22
CA ASN A 695 54.58 97.65 1.50
C ASN A 695 55.48 98.11 0.34
N GLU A 696 55.09 97.88 -0.92
CA GLU A 696 55.83 98.41 -2.07
C GLU A 696 55.78 99.94 -2.14
N VAL A 697 54.62 100.55 -1.87
CA VAL A 697 54.49 102.02 -1.75
C VAL A 697 55.36 102.56 -0.61
N LEU A 698 55.37 101.89 0.55
CA LEU A 698 56.21 102.26 1.69
C LEU A 698 57.70 102.16 1.35
N LYS A 699 58.14 101.08 0.68
CA LYS A 699 59.52 100.94 0.21
C LYS A 699 59.92 102.05 -0.76
N GLN A 700 59.03 102.41 -1.69
CA GLN A 700 59.29 103.50 -2.63
C GLN A 700 59.46 104.84 -1.91
N LYS A 701 58.59 105.16 -0.94
CA LYS A 701 58.72 106.36 -0.10
C LYS A 701 60.01 106.37 0.73
N VAL A 702 60.41 105.23 1.29
CA VAL A 702 61.69 105.10 2.01
C VAL A 702 62.87 105.33 1.08
N HIS A 703 62.81 104.80 -0.15
CA HIS A 703 63.85 105.02 -1.16
C HIS A 703 63.95 106.50 -1.57
N GLU A 704 62.83 107.18 -1.82
CA GLU A 704 62.79 108.63 -2.11
C GLU A 704 63.38 109.47 -0.97
N ILE A 705 63.13 109.10 0.30
CA ILE A 705 63.73 109.77 1.47
C ILE A 705 65.24 109.55 1.54
N LEU A 706 65.73 108.34 1.22
CA LEU A 706 67.15 108.03 1.20
C LEU A 706 67.89 108.79 0.08
N GLU A 707 67.31 108.88 -1.12
CA GLU A 707 67.86 109.71 -2.21
C GLU A 707 67.93 111.20 -1.85
N LEU A 708 66.94 111.72 -1.11
CA LEU A 708 66.96 113.10 -0.59
C LEU A 708 68.05 113.32 0.49
N LEU A 709 68.47 112.28 1.20
CA LEU A 709 69.53 112.34 2.20
C LEU A 709 70.93 112.19 1.60
N GLU A 710 71.09 111.47 0.48
CA GLU A 710 72.37 111.32 -0.24
C GLU A 710 72.67 112.47 -1.21
N SER A 711 71.66 113.30 -1.55
CA SER A 711 71.80 114.49 -2.40
C SER A 711 72.06 115.80 -1.65
N ASN A 712 72.24 115.73 -0.32
CA ASN A 712 72.79 116.77 0.56
C ASN A 712 74.19 116.38 1.03
#